data_AF-R7SJZ4-F1
#
_entry.id   AF-R7SJZ4-F1
#
_cell.length_a   1.000
_cell.length_b   1.000
_cell.length_c   1.000
_cell.angle_alpha   90.00
_cell.angle_beta   90.00
_cell.angle_gamma   90.00
#
_symmetry.space_group_name_H-M   'P 1'
#
loop_
_entity.id
_entity.type
_entity.pdbx_description
1 polymer ?
#
loop_
_entity_poly.entity_id
_entity_poly.type
_entity_poly.pdbx_seq_one_letter_code
_entity_poly.pdbx_strand_id
1 'polypeptide(L)'
;MHHPELQGLRTQLRQIHAAMVAFGTAPLSAKPPILDSSIDLNGETNEEFHSHRDAVHGLRALRDAVKRDLDVLEKFLDDSACATAPSLSTNAPYLISVWNEVLYAPPPIVTIWRTFLEEDKPAHVPRRGSHKPPGVKVDIVADGGRRWIRVNTTKNSRLLAEFREIDSYLTDSEDEDGEGERPSLAQKTFDNSILRVGRSLLDAARRNPLAGTSTIPSITLRFTRLNMTPTDAREYDPRIARTVDLLRDMGIDVELGERDPAQLPRVVAPPVRHLEPTVRVNLDLSILIALVSDITHSPLPTSPAEADARYVPSAQYREWKRKRLEATKGPVEGIDVDESRLGETGLGAHSRALANQALQEMGRGLLQELRDRLNALASPGLENVEFWTTPEARDRCLRIVLSKIGGPNERRRVAALFPAAGVPLSEAQDRYWEDSRSPHAFLPLIPVRVFEAPVPDDTLEPPSLSDDGRPLSPFFKLLTRTCRDILAQETIADPRTTPSSRASSPPTSPPSHERGDDHQCGESASTPAPESADLAEETIERAVVTKANPRLTAHTVQSMLWGAARGWTTLTANKSSVKAILRDIRAAEGGYGWSHGRDEHGQVEGANAEGDSVEGDGAGAVVEKAAIWVVDPRSLAEGMRSDCTTS
;
A
#
# COMPACT_ATOMS: atom_id res chain seq x y z
N MET A 1 10.43 -37.90 -33.41
CA MET A 1 10.62 -36.73 -32.53
C MET A 1 11.27 -37.21 -31.24
N HIS A 2 12.44 -36.65 -30.89
CA HIS A 2 13.10 -36.96 -29.63
C HIS A 2 12.41 -36.21 -28.48
N HIS A 3 12.24 -36.87 -27.33
CA HIS A 3 11.60 -36.35 -26.10
C HIS A 3 10.17 -35.77 -26.29
N PRO A 4 9.16 -36.59 -26.66
CA PRO A 4 7.79 -36.13 -26.88
C PRO A 4 7.15 -35.44 -25.66
N GLU A 5 7.45 -35.91 -24.45
CA GLU A 5 6.96 -35.30 -23.20
C GLU A 5 7.47 -33.87 -23.01
N LEU A 6 8.76 -33.61 -23.28
CA LEU A 6 9.35 -32.28 -23.16
C LEU A 6 8.77 -31.30 -24.20
N GLN A 7 8.44 -31.78 -25.39
CA GLN A 7 7.77 -30.97 -26.41
C GLN A 7 6.34 -30.58 -25.99
N GLY A 8 5.63 -31.50 -25.34
CA GLY A 8 4.33 -31.24 -24.72
C GLY A 8 4.42 -30.15 -23.65
N LEU A 9 5.38 -30.29 -22.72
CA LEU A 9 5.62 -29.31 -21.65
C LEU A 9 6.00 -27.93 -22.19
N ARG A 10 6.87 -27.85 -23.21
CA ARG A 10 7.20 -26.58 -23.89
C ARG A 10 5.95 -25.89 -24.43
N THR A 11 5.07 -26.65 -25.08
CA THR A 11 3.84 -26.11 -25.67
C THR A 11 2.91 -25.56 -24.59
N GLN A 12 2.74 -26.30 -23.50
CA GLN A 12 1.94 -25.86 -22.36
C GLN A 12 2.53 -24.61 -21.68
N LEU A 13 3.84 -24.56 -21.43
CA LEU A 13 4.48 -23.39 -20.83
C LEU A 13 4.35 -22.13 -21.71
N ARG A 14 4.45 -22.27 -23.05
CA ARG A 14 4.20 -21.15 -23.97
C ARG A 14 2.77 -20.62 -23.85
N GLN A 15 1.78 -21.52 -23.84
CA GLN A 15 0.37 -21.15 -23.69
C GLN A 15 0.11 -20.46 -22.35
N ILE A 16 0.67 -21.01 -21.25
CA ILE A 16 0.54 -20.42 -19.91
C ILE A 16 1.21 -19.06 -19.84
N HIS A 17 2.43 -18.91 -20.37
CA HIS A 17 3.11 -17.62 -20.37
C HIS A 17 2.31 -16.55 -21.12
N ALA A 18 1.76 -16.89 -22.29
CA ALA A 18 0.88 -16.00 -23.03
C ALA A 18 -0.41 -15.67 -22.25
N ALA A 19 -1.02 -16.68 -21.64
CA ALA A 19 -2.21 -16.51 -20.81
C ALA A 19 -1.94 -15.59 -19.61
N MET A 20 -0.82 -15.76 -18.89
CA MET A 20 -0.40 -14.91 -17.76
C MET A 20 -0.21 -13.44 -18.17
N VAL A 21 0.24 -13.17 -19.40
CA VAL A 21 0.39 -11.80 -19.92
C VAL A 21 -0.97 -11.17 -20.23
N ALA A 22 -1.91 -11.96 -20.75
CA ALA A 22 -3.28 -11.53 -21.03
C ALA A 22 -4.18 -11.50 -19.78
N PHE A 23 -3.78 -12.19 -18.70
CA PHE A 23 -4.53 -12.31 -17.46
C PHE A 23 -4.51 -10.99 -16.69
N GLY A 24 -5.48 -10.13 -16.99
CA GLY A 24 -5.69 -8.87 -16.27
C GLY A 24 -5.90 -9.12 -14.78
N THR A 25 -5.16 -8.41 -13.93
CA THR A 25 -5.11 -8.65 -12.47
C THR A 25 -6.31 -8.10 -11.68
N ALA A 26 -7.25 -7.43 -12.37
CA ALA A 26 -8.39 -6.76 -11.76
C ALA A 26 -9.40 -7.66 -11.01
N PRO A 27 -9.68 -8.92 -11.42
CA PRO A 27 -10.74 -9.71 -10.77
C PRO A 27 -10.27 -10.50 -9.54
N LEU A 28 -8.96 -10.57 -9.27
CA LEU A 28 -8.43 -11.46 -8.24
C LEU A 28 -7.92 -10.78 -6.98
N SER A 29 -7.57 -9.49 -7.00
CA SER A 29 -7.06 -8.84 -5.80
C SER A 29 -8.20 -8.21 -4.99
N ALA A 30 -8.11 -8.29 -3.66
CA ALA A 30 -8.95 -7.47 -2.81
C ALA A 30 -8.51 -6.00 -2.95
N LYS A 31 -9.32 -5.19 -3.63
CA LYS A 31 -9.07 -3.74 -3.72
C LYS A 31 -9.47 -3.10 -2.38
N PRO A 32 -8.59 -2.27 -1.76
CA PRO A 32 -8.97 -1.49 -0.59
C PRO A 32 -10.06 -0.47 -0.97
N PRO A 33 -10.94 -0.07 -0.04
CA PRO A 33 -12.05 0.86 -0.30
C PRO A 33 -11.52 2.30 -0.41
N ILE A 34 -10.76 2.57 -1.48
CA ILE A 34 -10.14 3.87 -1.76
C ILE A 34 -10.79 4.46 -3.00
N LEU A 35 -11.36 5.65 -2.84
CA LEU A 35 -11.75 6.50 -3.95
C LEU A 35 -10.51 7.24 -4.43
N ASP A 36 -10.03 6.96 -5.65
CA ASP A 36 -9.01 7.79 -6.28
C ASP A 36 -9.67 8.64 -7.37
N SER A 37 -9.71 9.94 -7.11
CA SER A 37 -10.19 10.96 -8.05
C SER A 37 -9.03 11.71 -8.71
N SER A 38 -7.78 11.27 -8.56
CA SER A 38 -6.64 11.86 -9.26
C SER A 38 -6.74 11.61 -10.77
N ILE A 39 -6.53 12.67 -11.55
CA ILE A 39 -6.62 12.66 -13.01
C ILE A 39 -5.21 12.84 -13.57
N ASP A 40 -4.77 11.89 -14.41
CA ASP A 40 -3.56 12.12 -15.21
C ASP A 40 -3.88 13.14 -16.31
N LEU A 41 -2.93 14.01 -16.65
CA LEU A 41 -3.10 15.11 -17.64
C LEU A 41 -3.61 14.66 -19.03
N ASN A 42 -3.65 13.36 -19.29
CA ASN A 42 -4.23 12.75 -20.49
C ASN A 42 -5.75 12.49 -20.39
N GLY A 43 -6.40 12.85 -19.27
CA GLY A 43 -7.84 12.65 -19.06
C GLY A 43 -8.26 11.20 -18.75
N GLU A 44 -7.30 10.27 -18.67
CA GLU A 44 -7.54 8.92 -18.17
C GLU A 44 -7.59 8.96 -16.64
N THR A 45 -8.65 8.40 -16.06
CA THR A 45 -8.71 8.16 -14.61
C THR A 45 -7.50 7.35 -14.21
N ASN A 46 -6.70 7.88 -13.29
CA ASN A 46 -5.43 7.28 -12.92
C ASN A 46 -5.70 6.01 -12.10
N GLU A 47 -5.90 4.88 -12.79
CA GLU A 47 -5.98 3.58 -12.15
C GLU A 47 -4.62 3.16 -11.55
N GLU A 48 -3.56 3.98 -11.44
CA GLU A 48 -2.25 3.57 -10.88
C GLU A 48 -2.33 2.87 -9.52
N PHE A 49 -3.27 3.24 -8.65
CA PHE A 49 -3.42 2.53 -7.36
C PHE A 49 -3.85 1.06 -7.56
N HIS A 50 -4.48 0.75 -8.68
CA HIS A 50 -5.02 -0.56 -9.03
C HIS A 50 -4.36 -1.20 -10.28
N SER A 51 -3.62 -0.44 -11.08
CA SER A 51 -3.07 -0.83 -12.39
C SER A 51 -1.65 -1.38 -12.33
N HIS A 52 -1.17 -1.71 -11.13
CA HIS A 52 -0.09 -2.68 -11.06
C HIS A 52 -0.60 -3.96 -11.73
N ARG A 53 -0.15 -4.19 -12.97
CA ARG A 53 -0.30 -5.39 -13.81
C ARG A 53 0.08 -6.71 -13.10
N ASP A 54 0.45 -6.64 -11.82
CA ASP A 54 0.77 -7.73 -10.91
C ASP A 54 0.09 -7.49 -9.53
N ALA A 55 -1.22 -7.19 -9.49
CA ALA A 55 -1.94 -6.87 -8.24
C ALA A 55 -1.92 -8.02 -7.21
N VAL A 56 -1.72 -9.27 -7.68
CA VAL A 56 -1.53 -10.45 -6.83
C VAL A 56 -0.03 -10.61 -6.52
N HIS A 57 0.33 -10.58 -5.23
CA HIS A 57 1.71 -10.76 -4.82
C HIS A 57 2.24 -12.14 -5.23
N GLY A 58 3.37 -12.17 -5.94
CA GLY A 58 3.99 -13.42 -6.42
C GLY A 58 3.62 -13.80 -7.85
N LEU A 59 2.60 -13.17 -8.47
CA LEU A 59 2.23 -13.46 -9.87
C LEU A 59 3.38 -13.14 -10.86
N ARG A 60 4.06 -12.01 -10.67
CA ARG A 60 5.27 -11.67 -11.43
C ARG A 60 6.35 -12.75 -11.27
N ALA A 61 6.59 -13.20 -10.04
CA ALA A 61 7.61 -14.20 -9.76
C ALA A 61 7.28 -15.55 -10.42
N LEU A 62 6.00 -15.94 -10.42
CA LEU A 62 5.50 -17.12 -11.14
C LEU A 62 5.69 -16.98 -12.64
N ARG A 63 5.31 -15.84 -13.23
CA ARG A 63 5.52 -15.54 -14.66
C ARG A 63 7.00 -15.63 -15.04
N ASP A 64 7.88 -15.03 -14.24
CA ASP A 64 9.31 -15.05 -14.50
C ASP A 64 9.89 -16.47 -14.35
N ALA A 65 9.37 -17.29 -13.43
CA ALA A 65 9.77 -18.69 -13.29
C ALA A 65 9.31 -19.56 -14.46
N VAL A 66 8.07 -19.38 -14.94
CA VAL A 66 7.55 -20.03 -16.15
C VAL A 66 8.42 -19.65 -17.35
N LYS A 67 8.73 -18.37 -17.51
CA LYS A 67 9.60 -17.90 -18.60
C LYS A 67 10.99 -18.52 -18.53
N ARG A 68 11.62 -18.51 -17.35
CA ARG A 68 12.96 -19.12 -17.18
C ARG A 68 12.97 -20.61 -17.52
N ASP A 69 11.98 -21.38 -17.06
CA ASP A 69 11.93 -22.82 -17.36
C ASP A 69 11.66 -23.03 -18.85
N LEU A 70 10.77 -22.24 -19.46
CA LEU A 70 10.52 -22.25 -20.90
C LEU A 70 11.79 -21.97 -21.72
N ASP A 71 12.54 -20.93 -21.39
CA ASP A 71 13.79 -20.56 -22.10
C ASP A 71 14.82 -21.71 -22.03
N VAL A 72 14.90 -22.41 -20.88
CA VAL A 72 15.79 -23.57 -20.72
C VAL A 72 15.31 -24.76 -21.55
N LEU A 73 14.00 -25.04 -21.57
CA LEU A 73 13.43 -26.12 -22.39
C LEU A 73 13.63 -25.86 -23.89
N GLU A 74 13.40 -24.63 -24.34
CA GLU A 74 13.59 -24.24 -25.74
C GLU A 74 15.05 -24.43 -26.15
N LYS A 75 15.98 -23.90 -25.35
CA LYS A 75 17.42 -24.06 -25.62
C LYS A 75 17.85 -25.52 -25.68
N PHE A 76 17.33 -26.39 -24.81
CA PHE A 76 17.63 -27.82 -24.84
C PHE A 76 17.05 -28.51 -26.08
N LEU A 77 15.80 -28.22 -26.45
CA LEU A 77 15.12 -28.86 -27.57
C LEU A 77 15.61 -28.37 -28.94
N ASP A 78 16.13 -27.16 -29.02
CA ASP A 78 16.69 -26.59 -30.25
C ASP A 78 18.14 -27.06 -30.50
N ASP A 79 18.80 -27.66 -29.50
CA ASP A 79 20.12 -28.29 -29.66
C ASP A 79 20.00 -29.60 -30.45
N SER A 80 20.72 -29.69 -31.56
CA SER A 80 20.85 -30.91 -32.37
C SER A 80 21.35 -32.14 -31.58
N ALA A 81 22.09 -31.92 -30.48
CA ALA A 81 22.59 -32.98 -29.59
C ALA A 81 21.52 -33.51 -28.61
N CYS A 82 20.34 -32.90 -28.53
CA CYS A 82 19.29 -33.32 -27.59
C CYS A 82 18.78 -34.74 -27.87
N ALA A 83 18.91 -35.22 -29.11
CA ALA A 83 18.48 -36.56 -29.53
C ALA A 83 19.21 -37.69 -28.79
N THR A 84 20.45 -37.45 -28.36
CA THR A 84 21.30 -38.41 -27.67
C THR A 84 21.51 -38.08 -26.19
N ALA A 85 21.12 -36.88 -25.76
CA ALA A 85 21.21 -36.43 -24.38
C ALA A 85 20.09 -37.04 -23.50
N PRO A 86 20.36 -37.27 -22.20
CA PRO A 86 19.31 -37.65 -21.25
C PRO A 86 18.22 -36.58 -21.15
N SER A 87 17.02 -36.98 -20.74
CA SER A 87 15.89 -36.06 -20.56
C SER A 87 16.26 -34.94 -19.58
N LEU A 88 16.02 -33.69 -19.99
CA LEU A 88 16.24 -32.51 -19.15
C LEU A 88 15.41 -32.56 -17.86
N SER A 89 16.03 -32.22 -16.73
CA SER A 89 15.30 -31.96 -15.49
C SER A 89 14.61 -30.59 -15.55
N THR A 90 13.30 -30.56 -15.37
CA THR A 90 12.46 -29.37 -15.53
C THR A 90 11.46 -29.24 -14.38
N ASN A 91 11.15 -28.00 -14.00
CA ASN A 91 10.08 -27.71 -13.03
C ASN A 91 8.72 -27.50 -13.71
N ALA A 92 8.62 -27.62 -15.04
CA ALA A 92 7.42 -27.36 -15.81
C ALA A 92 6.16 -28.01 -15.22
N PRO A 93 6.15 -29.32 -14.85
CA PRO A 93 4.95 -29.93 -14.29
C PRO A 93 4.43 -29.19 -13.04
N TYR A 94 5.33 -28.80 -12.13
CA TYR A 94 4.96 -28.05 -10.93
C TYR A 94 4.44 -26.65 -11.27
N LEU A 95 5.10 -25.92 -12.17
CA LEU A 95 4.70 -24.57 -12.56
C LEU A 95 3.34 -24.55 -13.26
N ILE A 96 3.08 -25.56 -14.10
CA ILE A 96 1.79 -25.78 -14.77
C ILE A 96 0.70 -26.03 -13.73
N SER A 97 0.92 -26.94 -12.79
CA SER A 97 -0.06 -27.24 -11.73
C SER A 97 -0.35 -26.02 -10.85
N VAL A 98 0.67 -25.24 -10.48
CA VAL A 98 0.47 -24.00 -9.70
C VAL A 98 -0.38 -23.00 -10.48
N TRP A 99 -0.12 -22.79 -11.77
CA TRP A 99 -0.94 -21.90 -12.59
C TRP A 99 -2.39 -22.38 -12.71
N ASN A 100 -2.60 -23.67 -12.92
CA ASN A 100 -3.94 -24.24 -12.97
C ASN A 100 -4.67 -24.00 -11.65
N GLU A 101 -4.03 -24.26 -10.50
CA GLU A 101 -4.63 -23.97 -9.20
C GLU A 101 -4.90 -22.48 -8.99
N VAL A 102 -4.07 -21.57 -9.53
CA VAL A 102 -4.37 -20.11 -9.52
C VAL A 102 -5.68 -19.82 -10.26
N LEU A 103 -5.94 -20.47 -11.40
CA LEU A 103 -7.18 -20.26 -12.16
C LEU A 103 -8.42 -20.86 -11.48
N TYR A 104 -8.23 -21.92 -10.69
CA TYR A 104 -9.32 -22.61 -9.97
C TYR A 104 -9.59 -22.03 -8.59
N ALA A 105 -8.61 -21.35 -8.00
CA ALA A 105 -8.71 -20.84 -6.65
C ALA A 105 -9.84 -19.81 -6.51
N PRO A 106 -10.62 -19.85 -5.43
CA PRO A 106 -11.65 -18.86 -5.17
C PRO A 106 -11.02 -17.46 -5.01
N PRO A 107 -11.50 -16.43 -5.74
CA PRO A 107 -11.04 -15.08 -5.52
C PRO A 107 -11.56 -14.53 -4.18
N PRO A 108 -10.88 -13.54 -3.57
CA PRO A 108 -9.65 -12.93 -4.07
C PRO A 108 -8.41 -13.80 -3.76
N ILE A 109 -7.50 -13.88 -4.73
CA ILE A 109 -6.16 -14.44 -4.54
C ILE A 109 -5.29 -13.38 -3.89
N VAL A 110 -4.78 -13.76 -2.74
CA VAL A 110 -3.97 -12.90 -1.88
C VAL A 110 -2.52 -12.93 -2.33
N THR A 111 -1.95 -14.13 -2.45
CA THR A 111 -0.55 -14.30 -2.80
C THR A 111 -0.23 -15.67 -3.36
N ILE A 112 0.83 -15.73 -4.16
CA ILE A 112 1.42 -16.93 -4.75
C ILE A 112 2.84 -17.10 -4.17
N TRP A 113 3.18 -18.33 -3.77
CA TRP A 113 4.48 -18.74 -3.20
C TRP A 113 4.87 -18.02 -1.91
N ARG A 114 3.98 -18.04 -0.92
CA ARG A 114 4.28 -17.51 0.41
C ARG A 114 4.99 -18.54 1.28
N THR A 115 5.91 -18.07 2.11
CA THR A 115 6.55 -18.88 3.17
C THR A 115 6.14 -18.30 4.52
N PHE A 116 5.56 -19.14 5.37
CA PHE A 116 5.19 -18.81 6.76
C PHE A 116 6.31 -19.27 7.69
N LEU A 117 6.94 -18.33 8.39
CA LEU A 117 8.10 -18.62 9.23
C LEU A 117 7.68 -19.34 10.53
N GLU A 118 8.59 -20.15 11.08
CA GLU A 118 8.34 -20.87 12.34
C GLU A 118 8.49 -20.01 13.60
N GLU A 119 9.24 -18.90 13.55
CA GLU A 119 9.48 -18.00 14.69
C GLU A 119 9.03 -16.55 14.40
N ASP A 120 8.50 -15.86 15.42
CA ASP A 120 8.19 -14.42 15.45
C ASP A 120 9.46 -13.55 15.58
N LYS A 121 10.53 -13.87 14.86
CA LYS A 121 11.68 -12.96 14.81
C LYS A 121 11.38 -11.84 13.81
N PRO A 122 11.50 -10.56 14.21
CA PRO A 122 11.31 -9.44 13.29
C PRO A 122 12.24 -9.64 12.09
N ALA A 123 11.72 -9.37 10.90
CA ALA A 123 12.43 -9.54 9.63
C ALA A 123 13.71 -8.69 9.60
N HIS A 124 14.80 -9.18 10.18
CA HIS A 124 16.11 -8.57 10.05
C HIS A 124 16.57 -8.75 8.60
N VAL A 125 17.02 -7.65 8.02
CA VAL A 125 17.59 -7.55 6.67
C VAL A 125 18.52 -8.75 6.43
N PRO A 126 18.26 -9.60 5.40
CA PRO A 126 19.05 -10.79 5.18
C PRO A 126 20.49 -10.40 4.85
N ARG A 127 21.43 -10.82 5.71
CA ARG A 127 22.86 -10.78 5.37
C ARG A 127 23.11 -11.78 4.25
N ARG A 128 23.77 -11.32 3.19
CA ARG A 128 24.11 -12.11 2.01
C ARG A 128 24.90 -13.36 2.46
N GLY A 129 24.27 -14.54 2.39
CA GLY A 129 24.88 -15.83 2.74
C GLY A 129 24.24 -16.61 3.89
N SER A 130 23.21 -16.10 4.59
CA SER A 130 22.52 -16.88 5.63
C SER A 130 21.52 -17.88 5.03
N HIS A 131 21.47 -19.10 5.57
CA HIS A 131 20.42 -20.08 5.26
C HIS A 131 19.03 -19.43 5.42
N LYS A 132 18.14 -19.65 4.46
CA LYS A 132 16.76 -19.15 4.54
C LYS A 132 16.13 -19.67 5.84
N PRO A 133 15.47 -18.80 6.64
CA PRO A 133 14.87 -19.23 7.89
C PRO A 133 13.87 -20.38 7.64
N PRO A 134 13.77 -21.34 8.58
CA PRO A 134 12.83 -22.45 8.47
C PRO A 134 11.40 -21.90 8.39
N GLY A 135 10.61 -22.47 7.48
CA GLY A 135 9.27 -22.00 7.23
C GLY A 135 8.49 -22.91 6.29
N VAL A 136 7.17 -22.82 6.41
CA VAL A 136 6.21 -23.65 5.68
C VAL A 136 5.79 -22.92 4.42
N LYS A 137 5.96 -23.59 3.27
CA LYS A 137 5.63 -23.02 1.96
C LYS A 137 4.19 -23.33 1.60
N VAL A 138 3.49 -22.30 1.14
CA VAL A 138 2.13 -22.34 0.60
C VAL A 138 2.17 -21.77 -0.80
N ASP A 139 1.61 -22.49 -1.77
CA ASP A 139 1.73 -22.09 -3.16
C ASP A 139 0.73 -21.03 -3.54
N ILE A 140 -0.49 -21.11 -3.03
CA ILE A 140 -1.55 -20.14 -3.28
C ILE A 140 -2.29 -19.88 -1.99
N VAL A 141 -2.48 -18.61 -1.66
CA VAL A 141 -3.38 -18.15 -0.61
C VAL A 141 -4.57 -17.48 -1.28
N ALA A 142 -5.76 -18.05 -1.11
CA ALA A 142 -6.99 -17.73 -1.82
C ALA A 142 -8.13 -17.43 -0.84
N ASP A 143 -9.30 -17.07 -1.38
CA ASP A 143 -10.49 -16.68 -0.60
C ASP A 143 -10.16 -15.61 0.47
N GLY A 144 -9.33 -14.64 0.07
CA GLY A 144 -8.87 -13.58 0.97
C GLY A 144 -8.11 -14.07 2.21
N GLY A 145 -7.42 -15.21 2.10
CA GLY A 145 -6.63 -15.78 3.20
C GLY A 145 -7.27 -16.99 3.86
N ARG A 146 -8.55 -17.27 3.60
CA ARG A 146 -9.30 -18.37 4.23
C ARG A 146 -8.93 -19.74 3.70
N ARG A 147 -8.27 -19.81 2.53
CA ARG A 147 -7.84 -21.07 1.93
C ARG A 147 -6.37 -21.03 1.54
N TRP A 148 -5.62 -22.03 1.97
CA TRP A 148 -4.23 -22.25 1.61
C TRP A 148 -4.14 -23.49 0.74
N ILE A 149 -3.53 -23.36 -0.43
CA ILE A 149 -3.35 -24.46 -1.38
C ILE A 149 -1.86 -24.75 -1.50
N ARG A 150 -1.50 -26.02 -1.28
CA ARG A 150 -0.15 -26.53 -1.46
C ARG A 150 -0.14 -27.60 -2.54
N VAL A 151 0.60 -27.34 -3.61
CA VAL A 151 0.76 -28.24 -4.75
C VAL A 151 1.94 -29.16 -4.49
N ASN A 152 1.72 -30.47 -4.65
CA ASN A 152 2.72 -31.50 -4.46
C ASN A 152 2.75 -32.44 -5.68
N THR A 153 3.92 -32.56 -6.31
CA THR A 153 4.15 -33.37 -7.51
C THR A 153 4.78 -34.74 -7.20
N THR A 154 4.69 -35.20 -5.94
CA THR A 154 5.21 -36.51 -5.51
C THR A 154 4.53 -37.65 -6.28
N LYS A 155 5.34 -38.58 -6.78
CA LYS A 155 4.88 -39.82 -7.45
C LYS A 155 4.79 -40.98 -6.46
N ASN A 156 4.01 -42.01 -6.82
CA ASN A 156 3.98 -43.29 -6.10
C ASN A 156 5.39 -43.85 -5.86
N SER A 157 6.24 -43.91 -6.88
CA SER A 157 7.60 -44.45 -6.77
C SER A 157 8.48 -43.78 -5.72
N ARG A 158 8.27 -42.48 -5.45
CA ARG A 158 8.99 -41.75 -4.40
C ARG A 158 8.51 -42.15 -3.01
N LEU A 159 7.20 -42.30 -2.81
CA LEU A 159 6.65 -42.79 -1.54
C LEU A 159 7.03 -44.25 -1.29
N LEU A 160 7.02 -45.09 -2.33
CA LEU A 160 7.46 -46.48 -2.22
C LEU A 160 8.93 -46.57 -1.80
N ALA A 161 9.79 -45.68 -2.29
CA ALA A 161 11.18 -45.60 -1.85
C ALA A 161 11.26 -45.20 -0.37
N GLU A 162 10.49 -44.21 0.06
CA GLU A 162 10.41 -43.80 1.48
C GLU A 162 9.89 -44.94 2.37
N PHE A 163 8.87 -45.68 1.92
CA PHE A 163 8.36 -46.83 2.66
C PHE A 163 9.38 -47.96 2.78
N ARG A 164 10.12 -48.28 1.70
CA ARG A 164 11.20 -49.26 1.75
C ARG A 164 12.32 -48.82 2.70
N GLU A 165 12.63 -47.52 2.71
CA GLU A 165 13.59 -46.95 3.65
C GLU A 165 13.09 -47.15 5.10
N ILE A 166 11.84 -46.81 5.40
CA ILE A 166 11.24 -47.03 6.73
C ILE A 166 11.26 -48.52 7.11
N ASP A 167 10.85 -49.40 6.19
CA ASP A 167 10.81 -50.85 6.39
C ASP A 167 12.21 -51.44 6.63
N SER A 168 13.25 -50.86 6.03
CA SER A 168 14.65 -51.32 6.21
C SER A 168 15.20 -51.05 7.60
N TYR A 169 14.64 -50.09 8.34
CA TYR A 169 15.04 -49.82 9.73
C TYR A 169 14.23 -50.63 10.75
N LEU A 170 13.22 -51.39 10.32
CA LEU A 170 12.35 -52.20 11.18
C LEU A 170 12.86 -53.64 11.37
N THR A 171 14.05 -53.99 10.87
CA THR A 171 14.52 -55.38 10.79
C THR A 171 15.49 -55.86 11.86
N ASP A 172 15.87 -55.07 12.87
CA ASP A 172 16.73 -55.57 13.97
C ASP A 172 16.14 -55.20 15.34
N SER A 173 15.41 -56.14 15.94
CA SER A 173 15.16 -56.17 17.39
C SER A 173 15.01 -57.60 17.90
N GLU A 174 16.05 -58.40 17.74
CA GLU A 174 16.38 -59.51 18.65
C GLU A 174 17.90 -59.53 18.80
N ASP A 175 18.42 -58.83 19.80
CA ASP A 175 19.54 -59.26 20.64
C ASP A 175 19.71 -58.29 21.81
N GLU A 176 19.59 -58.84 23.02
CA GLU A 176 19.76 -58.17 24.30
C GLU A 176 21.22 -57.70 24.53
N ASP A 177 21.34 -56.70 25.40
CA ASP A 177 22.54 -56.31 26.15
C ASP A 177 23.59 -55.40 25.48
N GLY A 178 23.50 -54.10 25.81
CA GLY A 178 24.59 -53.14 25.63
C GLY A 178 24.21 -51.72 26.03
N GLU A 179 24.56 -51.33 27.26
CA GLU A 179 24.39 -49.98 27.79
C GLU A 179 24.97 -48.89 26.85
N GLY A 180 24.12 -47.94 26.46
CA GLY A 180 24.50 -46.73 25.74
C GLY A 180 23.38 -46.25 24.81
N GLU A 181 22.63 -45.22 25.23
CA GLU A 181 21.57 -44.57 24.44
C GLU A 181 22.09 -44.07 23.07
N ARG A 182 22.00 -44.93 22.05
CA ARG A 182 22.03 -44.50 20.65
C ARG A 182 20.60 -44.20 20.21
N PRO A 183 20.30 -43.00 19.66
CA PRO A 183 18.97 -42.72 19.13
C PRO A 183 18.67 -43.68 17.97
N SER A 184 17.61 -44.48 18.12
CA SER A 184 17.15 -45.39 17.07
C SER A 184 16.59 -44.59 15.89
N LEU A 185 17.01 -44.95 14.67
CA LEU A 185 16.48 -44.42 13.41
C LEU A 185 15.15 -45.08 13.01
N ALA A 186 14.73 -46.14 13.72
CA ALA A 186 13.48 -46.84 13.43
C ALA A 186 12.27 -45.98 13.83
N GLN A 187 11.39 -45.72 12.87
CA GLN A 187 10.15 -44.99 13.13
C GLN A 187 9.18 -45.83 13.97
N LYS A 188 8.72 -45.28 15.11
CA LYS A 188 7.74 -45.94 16.00
C LYS A 188 6.30 -45.85 15.50
N THR A 189 6.01 -44.93 14.58
CA THR A 189 4.67 -44.67 14.03
C THR A 189 4.75 -44.48 12.52
N PHE A 190 3.69 -44.81 11.80
CA PHE A 190 3.61 -44.58 10.34
C PHE A 190 3.65 -43.08 10.03
N ASP A 191 4.84 -42.56 9.68
CA ASP A 191 5.09 -41.13 9.49
C ASP A 191 5.98 -40.84 8.26
N ASN A 192 5.34 -40.59 7.13
CA ASN A 192 6.03 -40.22 5.90
C ASN A 192 6.14 -38.70 5.68
N SER A 193 6.91 -38.31 4.68
CA SER A 193 7.20 -36.93 4.31
C SER A 193 5.96 -36.11 4.01
N ILE A 194 4.92 -36.71 3.45
CA ILE A 194 3.66 -36.02 3.15
C ILE A 194 2.88 -35.73 4.44
N LEU A 195 2.80 -36.69 5.38
CA LEU A 195 2.14 -36.47 6.67
C LEU A 195 2.84 -35.37 7.48
N ARG A 196 4.17 -35.34 7.46
CA ARG A 196 4.96 -34.25 8.07
C ARG A 196 4.61 -32.90 7.46
N VAL A 197 4.53 -32.80 6.14
CA VAL A 197 4.11 -31.57 5.44
C VAL A 197 2.70 -31.15 5.86
N GLY A 198 1.76 -32.09 5.96
CA GLY A 198 0.40 -31.83 6.41
C GLY A 198 0.34 -31.22 7.81
N ARG A 199 1.09 -31.80 8.77
CA ARG A 199 1.18 -31.25 10.14
C ARG A 199 1.79 -29.87 10.17
N SER A 200 2.91 -29.67 9.48
CA SER A 200 3.56 -28.35 9.41
C SER A 200 2.63 -27.28 8.82
N LEU A 201 1.84 -27.63 7.80
CA LEU A 201 0.83 -26.73 7.24
C LEU A 201 -0.25 -26.35 8.25
N LEU A 202 -0.81 -27.32 8.98
CA LEU A 202 -1.82 -27.06 10.02
C LEU A 202 -1.26 -26.20 11.15
N ASP A 203 -0.05 -26.50 11.62
CA ASP A 203 0.59 -25.72 12.68
C ASP A 203 0.94 -24.30 12.21
N ALA A 204 1.33 -24.13 10.95
CA ALA A 204 1.52 -22.80 10.37
C ALA A 204 0.18 -22.04 10.25
N ALA A 205 -0.90 -22.69 9.80
CA ALA A 205 -2.22 -22.08 9.70
C ALA A 205 -2.76 -21.64 11.06
N ARG A 206 -2.61 -22.47 12.11
CA ARG A 206 -3.00 -22.13 13.50
C ARG A 206 -2.27 -20.91 14.03
N ARG A 207 -0.98 -20.74 13.69
CA ARG A 207 -0.17 -19.58 14.09
C ARG A 207 -0.45 -18.33 13.26
N ASN A 208 -1.15 -18.46 12.13
CA ASN A 208 -1.42 -17.35 11.22
C ASN A 208 -2.93 -17.28 10.90
N PRO A 209 -3.80 -17.04 11.90
CA PRO A 209 -5.22 -16.83 11.66
C PRO A 209 -5.46 -15.60 10.78
N LEU A 210 -6.65 -15.53 10.17
CA LEU A 210 -7.06 -14.37 9.37
C LEU A 210 -7.03 -13.09 10.21
N ALA A 211 -6.44 -12.03 9.65
CA ALA A 211 -6.26 -10.76 10.36
C ALA A 211 -7.60 -10.19 10.87
N GLY A 212 -7.61 -9.78 12.13
CA GLY A 212 -8.81 -9.27 12.80
C GLY A 212 -9.83 -10.34 13.20
N THR A 213 -9.51 -11.64 13.06
CA THR A 213 -10.39 -12.76 13.44
C THR A 213 -9.60 -13.86 14.16
N SER A 214 -10.30 -14.83 14.76
CA SER A 214 -9.72 -16.08 15.27
C SER A 214 -9.83 -17.24 14.27
N THR A 215 -10.29 -16.98 13.04
CA THR A 215 -10.53 -18.02 12.04
C THR A 215 -9.20 -18.55 11.49
N ILE A 216 -9.04 -19.87 11.52
CA ILE A 216 -7.86 -20.56 10.99
C ILE A 216 -8.10 -20.87 9.50
N PRO A 217 -7.13 -20.63 8.61
CA PRO A 217 -7.26 -20.98 7.20
C PRO A 217 -7.47 -22.48 6.96
N SER A 218 -8.41 -22.81 6.07
CA SER A 218 -8.58 -24.16 5.51
C SER A 218 -7.40 -24.52 4.60
N ILE A 219 -7.01 -25.80 4.59
CA ILE A 219 -5.83 -26.28 3.87
C ILE A 219 -6.25 -27.28 2.82
N THR A 220 -5.82 -27.06 1.58
CA THR A 220 -5.95 -27.99 0.47
C THR A 220 -4.57 -28.48 0.03
N LEU A 221 -4.37 -29.81 0.02
CA LEU A 221 -3.21 -30.48 -0.55
C LEU A 221 -3.57 -31.09 -1.91
N ARG A 222 -2.98 -30.52 -2.97
CA ARG A 222 -3.16 -30.97 -4.35
C ARG A 222 -2.02 -31.91 -4.73
N PHE A 223 -2.31 -33.20 -4.91
CA PHE A 223 -1.34 -34.19 -5.39
C PHE A 223 -1.54 -34.49 -6.86
N THR A 224 -0.73 -33.91 -7.73
CA THR A 224 -0.98 -34.02 -9.18
C THR A 224 -0.47 -35.31 -9.81
N ARG A 225 0.42 -36.03 -9.13
CA ARG A 225 1.08 -37.24 -9.64
C ARG A 225 0.96 -38.46 -8.73
N LEU A 226 0.19 -38.34 -7.66
CA LEU A 226 -0.09 -39.44 -6.75
C LEU A 226 -1.35 -40.16 -7.20
N ASN A 227 -1.28 -41.49 -7.30
CA ASN A 227 -2.41 -42.32 -7.73
C ASN A 227 -2.67 -43.42 -6.68
N MET A 228 -3.88 -43.48 -6.14
CA MET A 228 -4.28 -44.52 -5.17
C MET A 228 -4.59 -45.85 -5.86
N THR A 229 -4.91 -45.83 -7.15
CA THR A 229 -5.27 -46.99 -7.96
C THR A 229 -4.47 -47.00 -9.26
N PRO A 230 -3.13 -47.15 -9.19
CA PRO A 230 -2.30 -47.25 -10.38
C PRO A 230 -2.63 -48.50 -11.19
N THR A 231 -2.58 -48.39 -12.51
CA THR A 231 -2.75 -49.51 -13.44
C THR A 231 -1.59 -50.50 -13.36
N ASP A 232 -0.39 -50.01 -13.04
CA ASP A 232 0.78 -50.86 -12.80
C ASP A 232 0.77 -51.37 -11.36
N ALA A 233 0.67 -52.70 -11.21
CA ALA A 233 0.70 -53.37 -9.91
C ALA A 233 1.99 -53.10 -9.12
N ARG A 234 3.11 -52.75 -9.78
CA ARG A 234 4.38 -52.40 -9.11
C ARG A 234 4.34 -51.06 -8.39
N GLU A 235 3.41 -50.19 -8.77
CA GLU A 235 3.22 -48.88 -8.16
C GLU A 235 2.12 -48.87 -7.09
N TYR A 236 1.42 -49.99 -6.92
CA TYR A 236 0.35 -50.17 -5.94
C TYR A 236 0.93 -50.53 -4.57
N ASP A 237 0.62 -49.73 -3.55
CA ASP A 237 0.84 -50.05 -2.14
C ASP A 237 -0.29 -49.42 -1.31
N PRO A 238 -1.00 -50.20 -0.47
CA PRO A 238 -2.15 -49.71 0.31
C PRO A 238 -1.77 -48.59 1.29
N ARG A 239 -0.50 -48.44 1.66
CA ARG A 239 -0.01 -47.36 2.53
C ARG A 239 -0.10 -45.99 1.86
N ILE A 240 -0.13 -45.92 0.53
CA ILE A 240 -0.39 -44.67 -0.20
C ILE A 240 -1.81 -44.19 0.10
N ALA A 241 -2.79 -45.10 -0.01
CA ALA A 241 -4.19 -44.78 0.32
C ALA A 241 -4.33 -44.37 1.79
N ARG A 242 -3.72 -45.13 2.70
CA ARG A 242 -3.68 -44.81 4.13
C ARG A 242 -3.09 -43.42 4.42
N THR A 243 -2.06 -43.00 3.68
CA THR A 243 -1.47 -41.66 3.83
C THR A 243 -2.48 -40.57 3.49
N VAL A 244 -3.23 -40.74 2.40
CA VAL A 244 -4.27 -39.79 1.98
C VAL A 244 -5.40 -39.74 3.00
N ASP A 245 -5.83 -40.89 3.52
CA ASP A 245 -6.91 -40.95 4.51
C ASP A 245 -6.49 -40.28 5.82
N LEU A 246 -5.26 -40.51 6.29
CA LEU A 246 -4.73 -39.83 7.48
C LEU A 246 -4.68 -38.30 7.32
N LEU A 247 -4.36 -37.77 6.13
CA LEU A 247 -4.42 -36.32 5.88
C LEU A 247 -5.85 -35.79 5.96
N ARG A 248 -6.82 -36.54 5.43
CA ARG A 248 -8.24 -36.18 5.50
C ARG A 248 -8.75 -36.22 6.94
N ASP A 249 -8.35 -37.22 7.71
CA ASP A 249 -8.68 -37.36 9.13
C ASP A 249 -8.10 -36.19 9.95
N MET A 250 -6.98 -35.61 9.52
CA MET A 250 -6.41 -34.38 10.11
C MET A 250 -7.20 -33.10 9.75
N GLY A 251 -8.23 -33.18 8.90
CA GLY A 251 -9.02 -32.05 8.42
C GLY A 251 -8.42 -31.33 7.22
N ILE A 252 -7.48 -31.95 6.49
CA ILE A 252 -6.92 -31.39 5.26
C ILE A 252 -7.76 -31.85 4.06
N ASP A 253 -8.15 -30.92 3.21
CA ASP A 253 -8.78 -31.23 1.93
C ASP A 253 -7.73 -31.79 0.96
N VAL A 254 -7.91 -33.05 0.52
CA VAL A 254 -6.93 -33.74 -0.34
C VAL A 254 -7.52 -33.99 -1.71
N GLU A 255 -6.94 -33.33 -2.70
CA GLU A 255 -7.35 -33.44 -4.09
C GLU A 255 -6.25 -34.12 -4.94
N LEU A 256 -6.64 -35.14 -5.72
CA LEU A 256 -5.73 -35.95 -6.53
C LEU A 256 -5.84 -35.60 -8.03
N GLY A 257 -4.74 -35.77 -8.75
CA GLY A 257 -4.65 -35.54 -10.19
C GLY A 257 -4.51 -34.06 -10.57
N GLU A 258 -4.25 -33.82 -11.86
CA GLU A 258 -4.26 -32.49 -12.47
C GLU A 258 -5.71 -32.00 -12.65
N ARG A 259 -5.91 -30.68 -12.62
CA ARG A 259 -7.18 -30.06 -12.98
C ARG A 259 -7.43 -30.22 -14.48
N ASP A 260 -8.66 -30.55 -14.85
CA ASP A 260 -9.08 -30.56 -16.25
C ASP A 260 -9.23 -29.12 -16.77
N PRO A 261 -8.49 -28.67 -17.79
CA PRO A 261 -8.66 -27.33 -18.35
C PRO A 261 -10.09 -27.04 -18.83
N ALA A 262 -10.87 -28.06 -19.20
CA ALA A 262 -12.26 -27.90 -19.63
C ALA A 262 -13.23 -27.57 -18.50
N GLN A 263 -12.86 -27.83 -17.24
CA GLN A 263 -13.67 -27.56 -16.05
C GLN A 263 -13.30 -26.25 -15.35
N LEU A 264 -12.48 -25.41 -15.98
CA LEU A 264 -12.07 -24.12 -15.41
C LEU A 264 -13.32 -23.35 -14.99
N PRO A 265 -13.41 -22.91 -13.72
CA PRO A 265 -14.54 -22.10 -13.29
C PRO A 265 -14.60 -20.90 -14.21
N ARG A 266 -15.77 -20.65 -14.80
CA ARG A 266 -16.01 -19.37 -15.46
C ARG A 266 -15.73 -18.33 -14.39
N VAL A 267 -14.65 -17.56 -14.51
CA VAL A 267 -14.33 -16.48 -13.58
C VAL A 267 -15.50 -15.51 -13.70
N VAL A 268 -16.47 -15.65 -12.79
CA VAL A 268 -17.56 -14.69 -12.67
C VAL A 268 -16.87 -13.41 -12.30
N ALA A 269 -16.93 -12.42 -13.19
CA ALA A 269 -16.39 -11.11 -12.89
C ALA A 269 -16.96 -10.69 -11.53
N PRO A 270 -16.12 -10.33 -10.54
CA PRO A 270 -16.63 -9.91 -9.26
C PRO A 270 -17.62 -8.76 -9.49
N PRO A 271 -18.72 -8.67 -8.70
CA PRO A 271 -19.68 -7.60 -8.85
C PRO A 271 -18.93 -6.27 -8.81
N VAL A 272 -19.26 -5.37 -9.74
CA VAL A 272 -18.63 -4.07 -9.84
C VAL A 272 -18.90 -3.34 -8.53
N ARG A 273 -17.83 -3.03 -7.78
CA ARG A 273 -17.94 -2.27 -6.54
C ARG A 273 -18.07 -0.80 -6.89
N HIS A 274 -19.15 -0.19 -6.41
CA HIS A 274 -19.27 1.26 -6.45
C HIS A 274 -18.83 1.80 -5.09
N LEU A 275 -17.69 2.49 -5.07
CA LEU A 275 -17.25 3.17 -3.86
C LEU A 275 -17.91 4.54 -3.78
N GLU A 276 -18.34 4.91 -2.59
CA GLU A 276 -18.91 6.22 -2.30
C GLU A 276 -18.36 6.77 -0.98
N PRO A 277 -18.21 8.09 -0.82
CA PRO A 277 -17.80 8.65 0.46
C PRO A 277 -18.87 8.42 1.54
N THR A 278 -18.51 8.69 2.78
CA THR A 278 -19.45 8.79 3.90
C THR A 278 -20.00 10.21 3.99
N VAL A 279 -21.18 10.37 4.63
CA VAL A 279 -21.79 11.69 4.84
C VAL A 279 -20.98 12.57 5.78
N ARG A 280 -20.15 11.97 6.65
CA ARG A 280 -19.21 12.66 7.52
C ARG A 280 -17.80 12.48 6.98
N VAL A 281 -17.23 13.53 6.40
CA VAL A 281 -15.91 13.49 5.76
C VAL A 281 -14.87 14.12 6.66
N ASN A 282 -13.78 13.39 6.91
CA ASN A 282 -12.63 13.90 7.65
C ASN A 282 -11.58 14.48 6.69
N LEU A 283 -11.17 15.72 6.92
CA LEU A 283 -10.28 16.49 6.07
C LEU A 283 -8.85 16.47 6.61
N ASP A 284 -7.92 15.94 5.81
CA ASP A 284 -6.48 16.06 6.08
C ASP A 284 -5.95 17.48 5.80
N LEU A 285 -4.78 17.82 6.36
CA LEU A 285 -4.14 19.14 6.19
C LEU A 285 -4.03 19.54 4.72
N SER A 286 -3.64 18.61 3.83
CA SER A 286 -3.50 18.90 2.40
C SER A 286 -4.80 19.41 1.77
N ILE A 287 -5.95 18.97 2.29
CA ILE A 287 -7.26 19.35 1.76
C ILE A 287 -7.71 20.68 2.35
N LEU A 288 -7.43 20.94 3.62
CA LEU A 288 -7.66 22.27 4.19
C LEU A 288 -6.92 23.36 3.37
N ILE A 289 -5.66 23.08 3.00
CA ILE A 289 -4.88 23.96 2.11
C ILE A 289 -5.52 24.07 0.72
N ALA A 290 -5.95 22.96 0.15
CA ALA A 290 -6.61 22.94 -1.16
C ALA A 290 -7.92 23.74 -1.18
N LEU A 291 -8.72 23.63 -0.12
CA LEU A 291 -10.02 24.30 0.03
C LEU A 291 -9.90 25.81 0.25
N VAL A 292 -8.74 26.33 0.62
CA VAL A 292 -8.55 27.79 0.77
C VAL A 292 -7.67 28.37 -0.35
N SER A 293 -6.99 27.51 -1.11
CA SER A 293 -6.10 27.90 -2.21
C SER A 293 -6.82 28.72 -3.27
N ASP A 294 -6.16 29.77 -3.73
CA ASP A 294 -6.72 30.63 -4.76
C ASP A 294 -6.95 29.91 -6.10
N ILE A 295 -6.19 28.86 -6.44
CA ILE A 295 -6.43 28.05 -7.66
C ILE A 295 -7.83 27.42 -7.65
N THR A 296 -8.34 27.06 -6.48
CA THR A 296 -9.66 26.44 -6.30
C THR A 296 -10.80 27.44 -6.47
N HIS A 297 -10.56 28.73 -6.23
CA HIS A 297 -11.60 29.77 -6.23
C HIS A 297 -11.50 30.77 -7.38
N SER A 298 -10.31 31.01 -7.92
CA SER A 298 -10.08 31.97 -9.01
C SER A 298 -10.75 31.54 -10.32
N PRO A 299 -11.11 32.47 -11.22
CA PRO A 299 -11.62 32.13 -12.54
C PRO A 299 -10.67 31.16 -13.26
N LEU A 300 -11.22 30.18 -13.98
CA LEU A 300 -10.40 29.21 -14.70
C LEU A 300 -9.61 29.91 -15.85
N PRO A 301 -8.41 29.43 -16.20
CA PRO A 301 -7.75 29.84 -17.42
C PRO A 301 -8.58 29.44 -18.64
N THR A 302 -8.54 30.24 -19.69
CA THR A 302 -9.20 29.99 -20.98
C THR A 302 -8.35 29.10 -21.89
N SER A 303 -7.04 29.02 -21.63
CA SER A 303 -6.11 28.20 -22.40
C SER A 303 -4.92 27.74 -21.55
N PRO A 304 -4.22 26.65 -21.95
CA PRO A 304 -2.98 26.23 -21.30
C PRO A 304 -1.89 27.30 -21.27
N ALA A 305 -1.76 28.07 -22.35
CA ALA A 305 -0.81 29.17 -22.42
C ALA A 305 -1.11 30.26 -21.38
N GLU A 306 -2.40 30.54 -21.12
CA GLU A 306 -2.80 31.47 -20.07
C GLU A 306 -2.49 30.89 -18.67
N ALA A 307 -2.76 29.59 -18.46
CA ALA A 307 -2.44 28.92 -17.19
C ALA A 307 -0.94 29.03 -16.85
N ASP A 308 -0.07 28.81 -17.84
CA ASP A 308 1.37 29.00 -17.68
C ASP A 308 1.71 30.46 -17.38
N ALA A 309 1.17 31.41 -18.13
CA ALA A 309 1.44 32.84 -17.97
C ALA A 309 1.05 33.37 -16.58
N ARG A 310 -0.04 32.87 -15.98
CA ARG A 310 -0.53 33.27 -14.65
C ARG A 310 0.45 32.96 -13.52
N TYR A 311 1.24 31.89 -13.62
CA TYR A 311 2.16 31.46 -12.57
C TYR A 311 3.64 31.63 -12.93
N VAL A 312 3.93 32.23 -14.09
CA VAL A 312 5.28 32.64 -14.46
C VAL A 312 5.73 33.77 -13.51
N PRO A 313 6.85 33.58 -12.77
CA PRO A 313 7.34 34.63 -11.88
C PRO A 313 7.68 35.92 -12.64
N SER A 314 7.34 37.07 -12.06
CA SER A 314 7.60 38.37 -12.68
C SER A 314 9.10 38.60 -12.95
N ALA A 315 9.43 39.44 -13.93
CA ALA A 315 10.81 39.76 -14.28
C ALA A 315 11.59 40.32 -13.06
N GLN A 316 10.95 41.18 -12.28
CA GLN A 316 11.52 41.76 -11.05
C GLN A 316 11.84 40.70 -9.99
N TYR A 317 10.97 39.69 -9.81
CA TYR A 317 11.21 38.60 -8.86
C TYR A 317 12.36 37.68 -9.32
N ARG A 318 12.45 37.43 -10.64
CA ARG A 318 13.58 36.70 -11.23
C ARG A 318 14.90 37.43 -11.01
N GLU A 319 14.91 38.76 -11.16
CA GLU A 319 16.08 39.61 -10.92
C GLU A 319 16.47 39.68 -9.43
N TRP A 320 15.50 39.86 -8.52
CA TRP A 320 15.75 39.84 -7.07
C TRP A 320 16.43 38.54 -6.64
N LYS A 321 15.93 37.39 -7.12
CA LYS A 321 16.53 36.10 -6.76
C LYS A 321 17.89 35.87 -7.41
N ARG A 322 18.09 36.36 -8.64
CA ARG A 322 19.40 36.36 -9.31
C ARG A 322 20.42 37.11 -8.46
N LYS A 323 20.10 38.34 -8.04
CA LYS A 323 20.94 39.15 -7.13
C LYS A 323 21.22 38.45 -5.80
N ARG A 324 20.25 37.71 -5.25
CA ARG A 324 20.41 36.97 -3.99
C ARG A 324 21.32 35.73 -4.15
N LEU A 325 21.22 35.02 -5.28
CA LEU A 325 22.13 33.92 -5.63
C LEU A 325 23.55 34.42 -5.87
N GLU A 326 23.71 35.55 -6.55
CA GLU A 326 24.98 36.26 -6.74
C GLU A 326 25.58 36.75 -5.41
N ALA A 327 24.75 37.13 -4.42
CA ALA A 327 25.24 37.50 -3.09
C ALA A 327 25.66 36.29 -2.22
N THR A 328 25.13 35.09 -2.49
CA THR A 328 25.40 33.88 -1.68
C THR A 328 26.57 33.05 -2.25
N LYS A 329 26.79 33.12 -3.56
CA LYS A 329 27.99 32.56 -4.23
C LYS A 329 28.90 33.75 -4.52
N GLY A 330 29.96 33.93 -3.72
CA GLY A 330 30.93 35.01 -3.92
C GLY A 330 31.48 35.12 -5.36
N PRO A 331 32.18 36.20 -5.70
CA PRO A 331 32.49 36.55 -7.08
C PRO A 331 33.39 35.49 -7.71
N VAL A 332 32.80 34.63 -8.54
CA VAL A 332 33.53 33.78 -9.48
C VAL A 332 33.34 34.42 -10.84
N GLU A 333 34.40 35.04 -11.34
CA GLU A 333 34.44 35.68 -12.65
C GLU A 333 34.18 34.66 -13.77
N GLY A 334 33.29 35.01 -14.71
CA GLY A 334 33.42 34.58 -16.10
C GLY A 334 32.75 33.27 -16.54
N ILE A 335 31.62 32.87 -15.96
CA ILE A 335 30.76 31.85 -16.60
C ILE A 335 29.42 32.51 -16.92
N ASP A 336 29.13 32.66 -18.22
CA ASP A 336 27.79 32.98 -18.72
C ASP A 336 26.79 32.05 -18.01
N VAL A 337 25.99 32.62 -17.12
CA VAL A 337 24.95 31.89 -16.40
C VAL A 337 23.87 31.55 -17.41
N ASP A 338 24.04 30.40 -18.06
CA ASP A 338 23.06 29.79 -18.95
C ASP A 338 21.66 29.86 -18.32
N GLU A 339 20.74 30.60 -18.96
CA GLU A 339 19.33 30.71 -18.56
C GLU A 339 18.68 29.32 -18.40
N SER A 340 19.21 28.28 -19.08
CA SER A 340 18.71 26.91 -18.95
C SER A 340 18.91 26.33 -17.54
N ARG A 341 19.98 26.72 -16.81
CA ARG A 341 20.27 26.22 -15.45
C ARG A 341 19.46 26.90 -14.35
N LEU A 342 18.93 28.10 -14.60
CA LEU A 342 17.97 28.76 -13.69
C LEU A 342 16.57 28.13 -13.76
N GLY A 343 16.21 27.52 -14.89
CA GLY A 343 14.97 26.74 -15.05
C GLY A 343 14.91 25.45 -14.23
N GLU A 344 16.06 24.86 -13.90
CA GLU A 344 16.18 23.68 -13.02
C GLU A 344 16.18 24.02 -11.52
N THR A 345 16.32 25.31 -11.16
CA THR A 345 16.18 25.71 -9.76
C THR A 345 14.70 25.67 -9.35
N GLY A 346 14.41 25.15 -8.15
CA GLY A 346 13.06 24.74 -7.69
C GLY A 346 11.89 25.73 -7.80
N LEU A 347 12.11 26.98 -8.21
CA LEU A 347 11.06 27.93 -8.60
C LEU A 347 10.36 27.56 -9.90
N GLY A 348 11.13 27.21 -10.94
CA GLY A 348 10.56 26.82 -12.23
C GLY A 348 9.77 25.52 -12.13
N ALA A 349 10.12 24.65 -11.18
CA ALA A 349 9.32 23.48 -10.84
C ALA A 349 8.03 23.86 -10.12
N HIS A 350 8.07 24.82 -9.19
CA HIS A 350 6.88 25.23 -8.43
C HIS A 350 5.87 26.01 -9.30
N SER A 351 6.32 26.95 -10.14
CA SER A 351 5.45 27.65 -11.09
C SER A 351 4.78 26.69 -12.08
N ARG A 352 5.53 25.74 -12.64
CA ARG A 352 4.98 24.68 -13.51
C ARG A 352 3.99 23.80 -12.77
N ALA A 353 4.23 23.48 -11.50
CA ALA A 353 3.29 22.70 -10.70
C ALA A 353 1.97 23.45 -10.49
N LEU A 354 2.00 24.77 -10.22
CA LEU A 354 0.80 25.60 -10.09
C LEU A 354 0.03 25.73 -11.42
N ALA A 355 0.74 25.91 -12.54
CA ALA A 355 0.13 25.93 -13.87
C ALA A 355 -0.54 24.59 -14.20
N ASN A 356 0.12 23.46 -13.92
CA ASN A 356 -0.46 22.13 -14.06
C ASN A 356 -1.68 21.92 -13.15
N GLN A 357 -1.68 22.46 -11.92
CA GLN A 357 -2.85 22.42 -11.04
C GLN A 357 -4.02 23.22 -11.61
N ALA A 358 -3.77 24.39 -12.19
CA ALA A 358 -4.81 25.18 -12.85
C ALA A 358 -5.37 24.47 -14.10
N LEU A 359 -4.53 23.80 -14.87
CA LEU A 359 -4.96 22.93 -15.98
C LEU A 359 -5.85 21.78 -15.50
N GLN A 360 -5.51 21.15 -14.37
CA GLN A 360 -6.36 20.10 -13.78
C GLN A 360 -7.73 20.66 -13.35
N GLU A 361 -7.77 21.87 -12.76
CA GLU A 361 -9.03 22.53 -12.39
C GLU A 361 -9.91 22.87 -13.61
N MET A 362 -9.33 23.11 -14.79
CA MET A 362 -10.09 23.29 -16.04
C MET A 362 -10.80 22.01 -16.48
N GLY A 363 -10.19 20.84 -16.24
CA GLY A 363 -10.78 19.55 -16.57
C GLY A 363 -11.85 19.15 -15.55
N ARG A 364 -11.48 19.11 -14.28
CA ARG A 364 -12.39 18.78 -13.18
C ARG A 364 -11.93 19.44 -11.88
N GLY A 365 -12.63 20.50 -11.48
CA GLY A 365 -12.28 21.23 -10.27
C GLY A 365 -12.55 20.45 -8.98
N LEU A 366 -11.74 20.69 -7.94
CA LEU A 366 -11.85 20.02 -6.64
C LEU A 366 -13.26 20.15 -6.03
N LEU A 367 -13.79 21.38 -5.98
CA LEU A 367 -15.12 21.62 -5.39
C LEU A 367 -16.23 20.94 -6.18
N GLN A 368 -16.11 20.89 -7.50
CA GLN A 368 -17.08 20.20 -8.37
C GLN A 368 -17.05 18.70 -8.11
N GLU A 369 -15.86 18.10 -8.04
CA GLU A 369 -15.72 16.66 -7.73
C GLU A 369 -16.29 16.34 -6.34
N LEU A 370 -16.04 17.19 -5.34
CA LEU A 370 -16.62 17.02 -4.02
C LEU A 370 -18.16 17.04 -4.08
N ARG A 371 -18.72 18.04 -4.76
CA ARG A 371 -20.17 18.20 -4.89
C ARG A 371 -20.81 17.04 -5.65
N ASP A 372 -20.23 16.60 -6.76
CA ASP A 372 -20.76 15.51 -7.58
C ASP A 372 -20.87 14.21 -6.79
N ARG A 373 -19.80 13.85 -6.06
CA ARG A 373 -19.74 12.62 -5.25
C ARG A 373 -20.68 12.68 -4.05
N LEU A 374 -20.78 13.84 -3.40
CA LEU A 374 -21.64 14.02 -2.23
C LEU A 374 -23.13 14.11 -2.62
N ASN A 375 -23.45 14.68 -3.79
CA ASN A 375 -24.83 14.70 -4.30
C ASN A 375 -25.33 13.31 -4.70
N ALA A 376 -24.43 12.39 -5.07
CA ALA A 376 -24.80 11.00 -5.31
C ALA A 376 -25.21 10.27 -4.01
N LEU A 377 -24.77 10.77 -2.85
CA LEU A 377 -25.04 10.19 -1.52
C LEU A 377 -26.27 10.80 -0.83
N ALA A 378 -26.40 12.12 -0.92
CA ALA A 378 -27.35 12.90 -0.14
C ALA A 378 -28.42 13.52 -1.05
N SER A 379 -29.53 13.95 -0.45
CA SER A 379 -30.51 14.80 -1.14
C SER A 379 -29.81 16.02 -1.76
N PRO A 380 -30.33 16.60 -2.85
CA PRO A 380 -29.66 17.64 -3.65
C PRO A 380 -29.19 18.90 -2.89
N GLY A 381 -29.60 19.08 -1.63
CA GLY A 381 -29.16 20.15 -0.73
C GLY A 381 -27.95 19.84 0.16
N LEU A 382 -27.41 18.61 0.15
CA LEU A 382 -26.28 18.18 1.00
C LEU A 382 -26.49 18.40 2.51
N GLU A 383 -27.74 18.49 2.97
CA GLU A 383 -28.09 18.92 4.34
C GLU A 383 -27.51 18.03 5.46
N ASN A 384 -27.25 16.76 5.15
CA ASN A 384 -26.72 15.77 6.10
C ASN A 384 -25.20 15.60 6.02
N VAL A 385 -24.53 16.36 5.16
CA VAL A 385 -23.07 16.24 4.98
C VAL A 385 -22.35 17.11 6.00
N GLU A 386 -21.40 16.53 6.72
CA GLU A 386 -20.56 17.24 7.67
C GLU A 386 -19.06 17.07 7.35
N PHE A 387 -18.30 18.13 7.58
CA PHE A 387 -16.84 18.12 7.45
C PHE A 387 -16.17 18.25 8.81
N TRP A 388 -15.19 17.38 9.03
CA TRP A 388 -14.41 17.30 10.27
C TRP A 388 -12.92 17.42 9.98
N THR A 389 -12.12 17.83 10.96
CA THR A 389 -10.66 17.79 10.87
C THR A 389 -10.01 17.65 12.24
N THR A 390 -8.73 17.32 12.27
CA THR A 390 -7.95 17.21 13.51
C THR A 390 -7.46 18.58 14.00
N PRO A 391 -7.28 18.78 15.32
CA PRO A 391 -6.67 20.00 15.87
C PRO A 391 -5.32 20.34 15.21
N GLU A 392 -4.47 19.33 15.02
CA GLU A 392 -3.14 19.50 14.41
C GLU A 392 -3.24 19.97 12.95
N ALA A 393 -4.16 19.41 12.16
CA ALA A 393 -4.37 19.84 10.78
C ALA A 393 -4.91 21.29 10.71
N ARG A 394 -5.88 21.65 11.57
CA ARG A 394 -6.38 23.02 11.70
C ARG A 394 -5.26 24.00 12.05
N ASP A 395 -4.53 23.73 13.13
CA ASP A 395 -3.54 24.66 13.68
C ASP A 395 -2.37 24.86 12.71
N ARG A 396 -1.95 23.80 12.01
CA ARG A 396 -0.98 23.92 10.91
C ARG A 396 -1.53 24.69 9.72
N CYS A 397 -2.78 24.46 9.31
CA CYS A 397 -3.40 25.19 8.22
C CYS A 397 -3.40 26.70 8.51
N LEU A 398 -3.87 27.09 9.70
CA LEU A 398 -3.86 28.48 10.15
C LEU A 398 -2.45 29.07 10.15
N ARG A 399 -1.46 28.35 10.69
CA ARG A 399 -0.06 28.81 10.73
C ARG A 399 0.55 28.99 9.34
N ILE A 400 0.28 28.05 8.41
CA ILE A 400 0.80 28.11 7.04
C ILE A 400 0.16 29.29 6.28
N VAL A 401 -1.16 29.43 6.36
CA VAL A 401 -1.89 30.40 5.54
C VAL A 401 -1.78 31.82 6.13
N LEU A 402 -2.06 31.98 7.43
CA LEU A 402 -2.10 33.30 8.07
C LEU A 402 -0.71 33.91 8.30
N SER A 403 0.27 33.09 8.70
CA SER A 403 1.55 33.61 9.18
C SER A 403 2.67 33.56 8.14
N LYS A 404 2.52 32.81 7.05
CA LYS A 404 3.66 32.46 6.17
C LYS A 404 3.46 32.83 4.73
N ILE A 405 2.54 32.14 4.05
CA ILE A 405 2.52 32.09 2.58
C ILE A 405 1.16 32.39 1.96
N GLY A 406 0.08 32.47 2.75
CA GLY A 406 -1.24 32.78 2.21
C GLY A 406 -1.35 34.24 1.77
N GLY A 407 -1.96 34.48 0.60
CA GLY A 407 -2.36 35.82 0.17
C GLY A 407 -3.63 36.34 0.88
N PRO A 408 -4.06 37.57 0.60
CA PRO A 408 -5.22 38.19 1.26
C PRO A 408 -6.50 37.34 1.19
N ASN A 409 -6.83 36.77 0.03
CA ASN A 409 -8.02 35.96 -0.14
C ASN A 409 -7.90 34.59 0.52
N GLU A 410 -6.73 33.95 0.42
CA GLU A 410 -6.46 32.67 1.11
C GLU A 410 -6.57 32.83 2.64
N ARG A 411 -6.05 33.94 3.19
CA ARG A 411 -6.16 34.29 4.62
C ARG A 411 -7.60 34.54 5.05
N ARG A 412 -8.37 35.27 4.25
CA ARG A 412 -9.81 35.47 4.50
C ARG A 412 -10.55 34.14 4.55
N ARG A 413 -10.31 33.26 3.57
CA ARG A 413 -10.99 31.95 3.48
C ARG A 413 -10.65 31.04 4.65
N VAL A 414 -9.39 30.97 5.08
CA VAL A 414 -9.04 30.14 6.25
C VAL A 414 -9.63 30.69 7.56
N ALA A 415 -9.71 32.01 7.72
CA ALA A 415 -10.36 32.64 8.87
C ALA A 415 -11.88 32.40 8.88
N ALA A 416 -12.50 32.36 7.70
CA ALA A 416 -13.90 32.00 7.53
C ALA A 416 -14.18 30.50 7.75
N LEU A 417 -13.23 29.63 7.42
CA LEU A 417 -13.35 28.18 7.65
C LEU A 417 -13.31 27.83 9.14
N PHE A 418 -12.54 28.59 9.92
CA PHE A 418 -12.41 28.46 11.37
C PHE A 418 -12.76 29.79 12.07
N PRO A 419 -14.04 30.19 12.08
CA PRO A 419 -14.45 31.49 12.58
C PRO A 419 -14.18 31.62 14.08
N ALA A 420 -13.77 32.82 14.50
CA ALA A 420 -13.59 33.14 15.91
C ALA A 420 -14.94 33.09 16.67
N ALA A 421 -14.86 32.88 17.98
CA ALA A 421 -16.05 32.88 18.83
C ALA A 421 -16.82 34.21 18.69
N GLY A 422 -18.11 34.11 18.36
CA GLY A 422 -19.00 35.26 18.20
C GLY A 422 -19.26 35.71 16.76
N VAL A 423 -18.53 35.18 15.76
CA VAL A 423 -18.84 35.41 14.34
C VAL A 423 -20.02 34.52 13.91
N PRO A 424 -21.13 35.08 13.39
CA PRO A 424 -22.23 34.27 12.86
C PRO A 424 -21.78 33.36 11.72
N LEU A 425 -22.26 32.11 11.70
CA LEU A 425 -21.89 31.14 10.65
C LEU A 425 -22.28 31.63 9.24
N SER A 426 -23.37 32.38 9.10
CA SER A 426 -23.78 32.98 7.84
C SER A 426 -22.75 33.99 7.32
N GLU A 427 -22.23 34.85 8.22
CA GLU A 427 -21.19 35.82 7.86
C GLU A 427 -19.90 35.10 7.46
N ALA A 428 -19.50 34.07 8.21
CA ALA A 428 -18.34 33.25 7.85
C ALA A 428 -18.53 32.60 6.47
N GLN A 429 -19.74 32.12 6.17
CA GLN A 429 -20.07 31.53 4.87
C GLN A 429 -19.96 32.54 3.73
N ASP A 430 -20.52 33.73 3.88
CA ASP A 430 -20.42 34.82 2.91
C ASP A 430 -18.94 35.17 2.65
N ARG A 431 -18.16 35.32 3.72
CA ARG A 431 -16.74 35.65 3.65
C ARG A 431 -15.88 34.56 3.05
N TYR A 432 -16.27 33.29 3.11
CA TYR A 432 -15.52 32.22 2.46
C TYR A 432 -15.74 32.22 0.94
N TRP A 433 -16.99 32.40 0.51
CA TRP A 433 -17.36 32.36 -0.91
C TRP A 433 -17.12 33.68 -1.65
N GLU A 434 -16.84 34.78 -0.94
CA GLU A 434 -16.45 36.06 -1.55
C GLU A 434 -15.28 35.87 -2.54
N ASP A 435 -15.42 36.46 -3.72
CA ASP A 435 -14.53 36.35 -4.89
C ASP A 435 -14.24 34.91 -5.36
N SER A 436 -15.15 33.97 -5.08
CA SER A 436 -15.08 32.62 -5.65
C SER A 436 -15.82 32.52 -6.98
N ARG A 437 -15.27 31.75 -7.92
CA ARG A 437 -15.98 31.31 -9.13
C ARG A 437 -17.16 30.39 -8.85
N SER A 438 -17.21 29.78 -7.66
CA SER A 438 -18.31 28.92 -7.26
C SER A 438 -19.40 29.75 -6.59
N PRO A 439 -20.69 29.39 -6.76
CA PRO A 439 -21.78 30.15 -6.16
C PRO A 439 -21.76 30.06 -4.63
N HIS A 440 -22.46 30.97 -3.97
CA HIS A 440 -22.63 30.93 -2.52
C HIS A 440 -23.19 29.58 -2.06
N ALA A 441 -22.67 29.05 -0.94
CA ALA A 441 -23.07 27.77 -0.39
C ALA A 441 -22.91 26.57 -1.36
N PHE A 442 -21.93 26.61 -2.26
CA PHE A 442 -21.69 25.52 -3.20
C PHE A 442 -21.36 24.18 -2.51
N LEU A 443 -20.76 24.22 -1.33
CA LEU A 443 -20.62 23.07 -0.41
C LEU A 443 -20.94 23.52 1.02
N PRO A 444 -21.52 22.64 1.86
CA PRO A 444 -21.80 22.95 3.27
C PRO A 444 -20.52 22.81 4.13
N LEU A 445 -19.46 23.53 3.76
CA LEU A 445 -18.16 23.45 4.44
C LEU A 445 -18.16 24.09 5.82
N ILE A 446 -18.99 25.10 6.05
CA ILE A 446 -18.96 25.92 7.28
C ILE A 446 -20.11 25.51 8.20
N PRO A 447 -19.82 25.13 9.46
CA PRO A 447 -18.49 25.04 10.07
C PRO A 447 -17.75 23.73 9.74
N VAL A 448 -16.44 23.80 9.53
CA VAL A 448 -15.58 22.60 9.63
C VAL A 448 -15.41 22.30 11.12
N ARG A 449 -15.93 21.15 11.55
CA ARG A 449 -15.86 20.72 12.94
C ARG A 449 -14.45 20.21 13.28
N VAL A 450 -14.00 20.43 14.50
CA VAL A 450 -12.66 20.03 14.95
C VAL A 450 -12.81 19.00 16.06
N PHE A 451 -12.08 17.89 15.97
CA PHE A 451 -12.07 16.91 17.06
C PHE A 451 -11.51 17.50 18.34
N GLU A 452 -11.98 17.03 19.50
CA GLU A 452 -11.57 17.56 20.81
C GLU A 452 -10.12 17.18 21.16
N ALA A 453 -9.67 16.02 20.68
CA ALA A 453 -8.35 15.46 20.97
C ALA A 453 -7.52 15.25 19.69
N PRO A 454 -6.17 15.30 19.77
CA PRO A 454 -5.29 15.11 18.63
C PRO A 454 -5.36 13.68 18.05
N VAL A 455 -5.64 12.69 18.90
CA VAL A 455 -5.86 11.28 18.53
C VAL A 455 -7.12 10.76 19.23
N PRO A 456 -7.85 9.80 18.63
CA PRO A 456 -8.95 9.13 19.32
C PRO A 456 -8.46 8.27 20.47
N ASP A 457 -9.36 7.95 21.40
CA ASP A 457 -9.11 6.98 22.46
C ASP A 457 -8.69 5.62 21.88
N ASP A 458 -7.77 4.92 22.54
CA ASP A 458 -7.35 3.58 22.18
C ASP A 458 -8.49 2.56 22.28
N THR A 459 -9.52 2.86 23.09
CA THR A 459 -10.72 2.01 23.18
C THR A 459 -11.73 2.24 22.06
N LEU A 460 -11.57 3.30 21.24
CA LEU A 460 -12.50 3.61 20.15
C LEU A 460 -12.23 2.67 18.98
N GLU A 461 -13.09 1.67 18.79
CA GLU A 461 -13.03 0.77 17.65
C GLU A 461 -13.96 1.22 16.52
N PRO A 462 -13.59 0.97 15.24
CA PRO A 462 -14.45 1.27 14.12
C PRO A 462 -15.80 0.57 14.24
N PRO A 463 -16.90 1.29 13.96
CA PRO A 463 -18.23 0.68 13.96
C PRO A 463 -18.32 -0.41 12.90
N SER A 464 -19.20 -1.40 13.12
CA SER A 464 -19.44 -2.46 12.13
C SER A 464 -20.38 -2.02 11.00
N LEU A 465 -21.17 -0.98 11.25
CA LEU A 465 -22.11 -0.40 10.30
C LEU A 465 -21.79 1.09 10.09
N SER A 466 -22.07 1.61 8.90
CA SER A 466 -22.04 3.04 8.59
C SER A 466 -23.30 3.74 9.08
N ASP A 467 -23.32 5.07 8.99
CA ASP A 467 -24.44 5.91 9.42
C ASP A 467 -25.78 5.59 8.74
N ASP A 468 -25.73 5.04 7.52
CA ASP A 468 -26.88 4.57 6.74
C ASP A 468 -27.20 3.08 6.97
N GLY A 469 -26.61 2.45 7.99
CA GLY A 469 -26.89 1.07 8.41
C GLY A 469 -26.22 -0.01 7.55
N ARG A 470 -25.36 0.35 6.58
CA ARG A 470 -24.65 -0.62 5.72
C ARG A 470 -23.39 -1.17 6.41
N PRO A 471 -22.99 -2.42 6.15
CA PRO A 471 -21.77 -2.96 6.73
C PRO A 471 -20.54 -2.21 6.26
N LEU A 472 -19.69 -1.81 7.21
CA LEU A 472 -18.39 -1.22 6.93
C LEU A 472 -17.37 -2.30 6.62
N SER A 473 -16.51 -1.96 5.67
CA SER A 473 -15.33 -2.73 5.32
C SER A 473 -14.45 -3.03 6.56
N PRO A 474 -14.04 -4.29 6.82
CA PRO A 474 -13.02 -4.55 7.84
C PRO A 474 -11.68 -3.83 7.63
N PHE A 475 -11.45 -3.20 6.47
CA PHE A 475 -10.30 -2.33 6.21
C PHE A 475 -10.23 -1.17 7.20
N PHE A 476 -11.36 -0.67 7.70
CA PHE A 476 -11.37 0.39 8.73
C PHE A 476 -10.65 -0.04 10.02
N LYS A 477 -10.84 -1.29 10.45
CA LYS A 477 -10.15 -1.86 11.64
C LYS A 477 -8.65 -2.00 11.38
N LEU A 478 -8.28 -2.48 10.20
CA LEU A 478 -6.88 -2.62 9.81
C LEU A 478 -6.18 -1.26 9.72
N LEU A 479 -6.82 -0.29 9.07
CA LEU A 479 -6.31 1.07 8.96
C LEU A 479 -6.13 1.72 10.33
N THR A 480 -7.11 1.56 11.23
CA THR A 480 -7.04 2.05 12.62
C THR A 480 -5.83 1.47 13.35
N ARG A 481 -5.70 0.13 13.35
CA ARG A 481 -4.59 -0.56 13.98
C ARG A 481 -3.24 -0.11 13.41
N THR A 482 -3.09 -0.11 12.09
CA THR A 482 -1.84 0.31 11.45
C THR A 482 -1.50 1.77 11.75
N CYS A 483 -2.48 2.68 11.75
CA CYS A 483 -2.22 4.07 12.13
C CYS A 483 -1.78 4.20 13.59
N ARG A 484 -2.37 3.44 14.53
CA ARG A 484 -1.91 3.37 15.93
C ARG A 484 -0.48 2.84 16.02
N ASP A 485 -0.18 1.74 15.33
CA ASP A 485 1.16 1.14 15.31
C ASP A 485 2.23 2.09 14.75
N ILE A 486 1.88 2.87 13.72
CA ILE A 486 2.78 3.88 13.12
C ILE A 486 3.00 5.05 14.07
N LEU A 487 1.96 5.53 14.77
CA LEU A 487 2.07 6.64 15.73
C LEU A 487 2.79 6.22 17.03
N ALA A 488 2.68 4.95 17.43
CA ALA A 488 3.40 4.39 18.57
C ALA A 488 4.92 4.26 18.31
N GLN A 489 5.32 4.15 17.04
CA GLN A 489 6.73 4.19 16.65
C GLN A 489 7.23 5.64 16.72
N GLU A 490 8.13 5.92 17.67
CA GLU A 490 8.72 7.25 17.96
C GLU A 490 8.72 8.21 16.76
N THR A 491 8.07 9.36 16.90
CA THR A 491 8.12 10.42 15.90
C THR A 491 9.44 11.19 16.01
N ILE A 492 10.16 11.39 14.90
CA ILE A 492 11.39 12.19 14.88
C ILE A 492 11.10 13.49 14.11
N ALA A 493 11.68 14.61 14.55
CA ALA A 493 11.80 15.79 13.70
C ALA A 493 12.48 15.43 12.36
N ASP A 494 12.09 16.05 11.24
CA ASP A 494 12.67 15.75 9.91
C ASP A 494 14.22 15.73 10.00
N PRO A 495 14.92 14.68 9.52
CA PRO A 495 16.38 14.58 9.65
C PRO A 495 17.16 15.74 9.00
N ARG A 496 16.49 16.60 8.23
CA ARG A 496 17.07 17.81 7.63
C ARG A 496 16.95 19.07 8.50
N THR A 497 16.35 19.00 9.69
CA THR A 497 16.20 20.16 10.60
C THR A 497 17.24 20.21 11.72
N THR A 498 18.20 19.28 11.80
CA THR A 498 19.32 19.43 12.76
C THR A 498 20.32 20.47 12.25
N PRO A 499 20.54 21.59 12.98
CA PRO A 499 21.71 22.42 12.74
C PRO A 499 22.96 21.59 13.05
N SER A 500 23.94 21.62 12.16
CA SER A 500 25.25 20.99 12.37
C SER A 500 26.00 21.71 13.48
N SER A 501 25.71 21.41 14.75
CA SER A 501 26.57 21.72 15.88
C SER A 501 27.29 20.46 16.33
N ARG A 502 28.15 19.91 15.47
CA ARG A 502 29.27 19.08 15.95
C ARG A 502 30.44 20.01 16.21
N ALA A 503 30.46 20.59 17.42
CA ALA A 503 31.67 21.12 17.99
C ALA A 503 32.64 19.95 18.20
N SER A 504 33.77 20.04 17.52
CA SER A 504 34.90 19.13 17.58
C SER A 504 35.44 19.05 19.00
N SER A 505 35.36 17.89 19.64
CA SER A 505 36.20 17.56 20.80
C SER A 505 37.52 16.97 20.27
N PRO A 506 38.70 17.50 20.64
CA PRO A 506 39.97 17.05 20.09
C PRO A 506 40.43 15.73 20.74
N PRO A 507 41.18 14.88 20.01
CA PRO A 507 41.71 13.63 20.54
C PRO A 507 42.90 13.88 21.47
N THR A 508 42.90 13.13 22.56
CA THR A 508 43.93 13.07 23.60
C THR A 508 45.22 12.46 23.05
N SER A 509 46.36 13.14 23.25
CA SER A 509 47.71 12.57 23.12
C SER A 509 48.57 12.99 24.33
N PRO A 510 49.54 12.16 24.77
CA PRO A 510 50.21 12.24 26.08
C PRO A 510 51.44 13.17 26.10
N PRO A 511 52.10 13.41 27.26
CA PRO A 511 52.78 14.67 27.58
C PRO A 511 54.27 14.66 27.22
N SER A 512 54.85 15.86 27.03
CA SER A 512 55.92 16.44 27.88
C SER A 512 56.84 17.45 27.16
N HIS A 513 57.40 18.34 27.99
CA HIS A 513 58.58 19.21 27.83
C HIS A 513 58.49 20.59 27.13
N GLU A 514 58.54 21.59 28.02
CA GLU A 514 59.52 22.69 28.10
C GLU A 514 59.29 24.04 27.38
N ARG A 515 59.37 25.08 28.24
CA ARG A 515 59.89 26.45 28.05
C ARG A 515 59.19 27.31 26.98
N GLY A 516 58.82 28.55 27.24
CA GLY A 516 59.03 29.43 28.37
C GLY A 516 58.43 30.80 28.02
N ASP A 517 58.41 31.66 29.03
CA ASP A 517 58.40 33.13 28.98
C ASP A 517 57.38 33.94 28.15
N ASP A 518 56.72 34.79 28.94
CA ASP A 518 56.58 36.23 28.79
C ASP A 518 55.45 36.87 27.98
N HIS A 519 54.75 37.70 28.76
CA HIS A 519 54.29 39.05 28.47
C HIS A 519 52.80 39.31 28.25
N GLN A 520 52.44 40.37 28.96
CA GLN A 520 51.15 40.87 29.35
C GLN A 520 50.82 42.13 28.54
N CYS A 521 49.55 42.51 28.58
CA CYS A 521 48.99 43.85 28.29
C CYS A 521 48.82 44.28 26.82
N GLY A 522 47.63 44.80 26.55
CA GLY A 522 47.32 45.53 25.33
C GLY A 522 45.83 45.79 25.16
N GLU A 523 45.26 46.64 26.03
CA GLU A 523 43.95 47.27 25.83
C GLU A 523 43.90 48.04 24.50
N SER A 524 42.76 48.01 23.79
CA SER A 524 42.27 49.20 23.07
C SER A 524 40.76 49.13 22.88
N ALA A 525 40.08 50.11 23.48
CA ALA A 525 38.67 50.41 23.33
C ALA A 525 38.34 51.04 21.97
N SER A 526 37.10 50.88 21.49
CA SER A 526 36.19 51.94 20.98
C SER A 526 35.07 51.36 20.09
N THR A 527 33.86 51.18 20.64
CA THR A 527 32.62 52.00 20.49
C THR A 527 31.71 51.56 19.31
N PRO A 528 30.36 51.59 19.47
CA PRO A 528 29.41 50.71 18.80
C PRO A 528 28.69 51.36 17.61
N ALA A 529 28.12 50.54 16.74
CA ALA A 529 27.18 50.93 15.69
C ALA A 529 26.02 49.90 15.63
N PRO A 530 24.82 50.31 15.19
CA PRO A 530 23.57 50.02 15.88
C PRO A 530 22.96 48.67 15.55
N GLU A 531 22.24 48.15 16.55
CA GLU A 531 21.34 47.01 16.51
C GLU A 531 20.33 47.15 15.36
N SER A 532 20.57 46.44 14.26
CA SER A 532 19.50 46.05 13.35
C SER A 532 18.75 44.91 14.02
N ALA A 533 17.51 45.17 14.41
CA ALA A 533 16.59 44.19 14.94
C ALA A 533 16.54 42.95 14.03
N ASP A 534 17.16 41.87 14.50
CA ASP A 534 16.97 40.53 13.98
C ASP A 534 15.50 40.15 14.23
N LEU A 535 14.65 40.43 13.26
CA LEU A 535 13.40 39.69 13.07
C LEU A 535 13.83 38.25 12.81
N ALA A 536 13.92 37.47 13.89
CA ALA A 536 14.07 36.03 13.82
C ALA A 536 12.97 35.51 12.89
N GLU A 537 13.35 35.17 11.65
CA GLU A 537 12.53 34.36 10.76
C GLU A 537 12.32 33.03 11.48
N GLU A 538 11.25 32.92 12.28
CA GLU A 538 10.81 31.66 12.86
C GLU A 538 10.58 30.70 11.70
N THR A 539 11.57 29.89 11.31
CA THR A 539 11.43 28.93 10.21
C THR A 539 10.25 27.99 10.48
N ILE A 540 9.48 27.59 9.45
CA ILE A 540 8.39 26.62 9.67
C ILE A 540 9.04 25.33 10.17
N GLU A 541 8.79 24.95 11.41
CA GLU A 541 9.16 23.61 11.88
C GLU A 541 8.55 22.60 10.91
N ARG A 542 9.43 21.87 10.20
CA ARG A 542 8.98 20.89 9.22
C ARG A 542 8.11 19.87 9.93
N ALA A 543 7.12 19.37 9.19
CA ALA A 543 6.21 18.38 9.71
C ALA A 543 6.98 17.23 10.38
N VAL A 544 6.65 16.95 11.64
CA VAL A 544 7.16 15.78 12.34
C VAL A 544 6.85 14.53 11.51
N VAL A 545 7.87 13.72 11.31
CA VAL A 545 7.83 12.55 10.44
C VAL A 545 7.98 11.30 11.29
N THR A 546 7.34 10.21 10.88
CA THR A 546 7.48 8.94 11.60
C THR A 546 8.89 8.37 11.38
N LYS A 547 9.56 7.86 12.43
CA LYS A 547 10.85 7.18 12.31
C LYS A 547 10.79 5.97 11.38
N ALA A 548 9.63 5.29 11.42
CA ALA A 548 9.30 4.14 10.59
C ALA A 548 9.40 4.46 9.09
N ASN A 549 8.95 5.66 8.70
CA ASN A 549 8.95 6.09 7.32
C ASN A 549 9.08 7.62 7.20
N PRO A 550 10.23 8.13 6.72
CA PRO A 550 10.46 9.57 6.57
C PRO A 550 9.59 10.23 5.48
N ARG A 551 8.66 9.50 4.85
CA ARG A 551 7.64 10.03 3.94
C ARG A 551 6.26 10.20 4.58
N LEU A 552 6.06 9.69 5.80
CA LEU A 552 4.79 9.76 6.52
C LEU A 552 4.81 10.87 7.55
N THR A 553 3.97 11.87 7.34
CA THR A 553 3.78 12.97 8.28
C THR A 553 2.79 12.57 9.38
N ALA A 554 3.13 12.84 10.64
CA ALA A 554 2.31 12.43 11.79
C ALA A 554 0.85 12.95 11.70
N HIS A 555 0.65 14.20 11.25
CA HIS A 555 -0.69 14.77 11.09
C HIS A 555 -1.56 14.00 10.08
N THR A 556 -0.98 13.50 8.99
CA THR A 556 -1.73 12.72 7.99
C THR A 556 -2.13 11.37 8.57
N VAL A 557 -1.24 10.74 9.35
CA VAL A 557 -1.55 9.48 10.05
C VAL A 557 -2.64 9.70 11.11
N GLN A 558 -2.60 10.81 11.85
CA GLN A 558 -3.64 11.19 12.81
C GLN A 558 -4.99 11.44 12.14
N SER A 559 -5.02 12.15 11.00
CA SER A 559 -6.23 12.33 10.20
C SER A 559 -6.79 10.97 9.78
N MET A 560 -5.96 10.09 9.20
CA MET A 560 -6.42 8.76 8.80
C MET A 560 -6.91 7.91 9.98
N LEU A 561 -6.26 8.02 11.15
CA LEU A 561 -6.68 7.32 12.37
C LEU A 561 -8.08 7.76 12.80
N TRP A 562 -8.35 9.07 12.85
CA TRP A 562 -9.68 9.58 13.24
C TRP A 562 -10.78 9.14 12.28
N GLY A 563 -10.53 9.22 10.97
CA GLY A 563 -11.49 8.74 9.99
C GLY A 563 -11.72 7.24 10.12
N ALA A 564 -10.65 6.46 10.23
CA ALA A 564 -10.73 5.00 10.35
C ALA A 564 -11.48 4.57 11.62
N ALA A 565 -11.13 5.13 12.78
CA ALA A 565 -11.71 4.79 14.07
C ALA A 565 -13.21 5.14 14.18
N ARG A 566 -13.70 6.12 13.40
CA ARG A 566 -15.12 6.49 13.36
C ARG A 566 -15.90 5.87 12.20
N GLY A 567 -15.24 5.13 11.30
CA GLY A 567 -15.89 4.62 10.09
C GLY A 567 -16.17 5.70 9.04
N TRP A 568 -15.42 6.80 9.06
CA TRP A 568 -15.58 7.97 8.21
C TRP A 568 -14.51 8.03 7.11
N THR A 569 -14.88 8.59 5.97
CA THR A 569 -13.98 8.75 4.83
C THR A 569 -12.97 9.85 5.13
N THR A 570 -11.68 9.53 5.07
CA THR A 570 -10.62 10.54 5.13
C THR A 570 -10.28 11.03 3.74
N LEU A 571 -10.51 12.31 3.47
CA LEU A 571 -10.13 12.98 2.24
C LEU A 571 -8.70 13.55 2.39
N THR A 572 -7.82 13.21 1.45
CA THR A 572 -6.42 13.65 1.42
C THR A 572 -5.92 13.83 0.00
N ALA A 573 -4.93 14.71 -0.19
CA ALA A 573 -4.19 14.81 -1.44
C ALA A 573 -2.79 14.18 -1.34
N ASN A 574 -2.46 13.58 -0.20
CA ASN A 574 -1.16 12.98 0.06
C ASN A 574 -1.12 11.51 -0.40
N LYS A 575 -1.18 11.29 -1.72
CA LYS A 575 -1.09 9.98 -2.39
C LYS A 575 0.11 9.16 -1.90
N SER A 576 1.23 9.82 -1.60
CA SER A 576 2.45 9.16 -1.11
C SER A 576 2.29 8.56 0.28
N SER A 577 1.58 9.24 1.19
CA SER A 577 1.31 8.74 2.53
C SER A 577 0.32 7.57 2.50
N VAL A 578 -0.72 7.65 1.66
CA VAL A 578 -1.64 6.53 1.44
C VAL A 578 -0.89 5.29 0.94
N LYS A 579 -0.04 5.43 -0.09
CA LYS A 579 0.78 4.32 -0.61
C LYS A 579 1.71 3.72 0.48
N ALA A 580 2.27 4.56 1.34
CA ALA A 580 3.12 4.12 2.45
C ALA A 580 2.32 3.33 3.50
N ILE A 581 1.17 3.82 3.95
CA ILE A 581 0.31 3.13 4.92
C ILE A 581 -0.19 1.80 4.36
N LEU A 582 -0.62 1.75 3.09
CA LEU A 582 -1.03 0.50 2.43
C LEU A 582 0.10 -0.52 2.31
N ARG A 583 1.36 -0.07 2.24
CA ARG A 583 2.51 -0.98 2.27
C ARG A 583 2.72 -1.53 3.67
N ASP A 584 2.53 -0.71 4.69
CA ASP A 584 2.70 -1.11 6.09
C ASP A 584 1.55 -2.05 6.54
N ILE A 585 0.31 -1.82 6.11
CA ILE A 585 -0.82 -2.77 6.27
C ILE A 585 -0.43 -4.14 5.68
N ARG A 586 0.04 -4.16 4.42
CA ARG A 586 0.49 -5.39 3.75
C ARG A 586 1.70 -6.06 4.38
N ALA A 587 2.49 -5.34 5.17
CA ALA A 587 3.61 -5.90 5.90
C ALA A 587 3.14 -6.48 7.25
N ALA A 588 2.25 -5.76 7.94
CA ALA A 588 1.73 -6.12 9.27
C ALA A 588 0.81 -7.36 9.23
N GLU A 589 0.03 -7.55 8.17
CA GLU A 589 -0.78 -8.76 8.01
C GLU A 589 0.07 -9.97 7.57
N GLY A 590 1.40 -9.83 7.50
CA GLY A 590 2.18 -10.48 6.44
C GLY A 590 1.47 -10.31 5.10
N GLY A 591 1.74 -10.98 4.00
CA GLY A 591 0.99 -10.70 2.75
C GLY A 591 -0.52 -11.03 2.71
N TYR A 592 -1.32 -11.06 3.81
CA TYR A 592 -2.77 -11.27 3.69
C TYR A 592 -3.43 -10.02 3.10
N GLY A 593 -4.22 -10.21 2.06
CA GLY A 593 -5.08 -9.16 1.54
C GLY A 593 -6.29 -9.08 2.47
N TRP A 594 -6.71 -7.87 2.78
CA TRP A 594 -7.97 -7.64 3.48
C TRP A 594 -9.13 -8.31 2.70
N SER A 595 -9.80 -9.31 3.29
CA SER A 595 -10.95 -9.97 2.67
C SER A 595 -12.25 -9.37 3.16
N HIS A 596 -13.23 -9.28 2.27
CA HIS A 596 -14.61 -9.04 2.67
C HIS A 596 -15.08 -10.21 3.53
N GLY A 597 -15.63 -9.91 4.71
CA GLY A 597 -16.27 -10.90 5.56
C GLY A 597 -17.42 -11.54 4.79
N ARG A 598 -17.24 -12.78 4.34
CA ARG A 598 -18.35 -13.71 4.14
C ARG A 598 -18.43 -14.46 5.47
N ASP A 599 -19.53 -14.31 6.19
CA ASP A 599 -19.70 -14.91 7.51
C ASP A 599 -19.65 -16.45 7.41
N GLU A 600 -19.34 -17.11 8.53
CA GLU A 600 -19.17 -18.56 8.65
C GLU A 600 -20.39 -19.40 8.20
N HIS A 601 -21.51 -18.75 7.87
CA HIS A 601 -22.76 -19.40 7.44
C HIS A 601 -23.04 -19.27 5.94
N GLY A 602 -22.12 -18.69 5.14
CA GLY A 602 -22.26 -18.63 3.68
C GLY A 602 -23.44 -17.80 3.17
N GLN A 603 -24.11 -17.05 4.05
CA GLN A 603 -25.24 -16.19 3.73
C GLN A 603 -24.75 -14.77 3.52
N VAL A 604 -25.08 -14.18 2.37
CA VAL A 604 -24.97 -12.75 2.14
C VAL A 604 -26.12 -12.11 2.92
N GLU A 605 -25.85 -11.56 4.11
CA GLU A 605 -26.83 -10.69 4.77
C GLU A 605 -27.04 -9.47 3.87
N GLY A 606 -28.23 -9.41 3.25
CA GLY A 606 -28.60 -8.38 2.27
C GLY A 606 -29.76 -8.79 1.36
N ALA A 607 -30.14 -10.07 1.32
CA ALA A 607 -31.21 -10.55 0.44
C ALA A 607 -32.60 -10.70 1.09
N ASN A 608 -32.78 -10.35 2.37
CA ASN A 608 -34.09 -10.42 3.04
C ASN A 608 -34.56 -9.02 3.45
N ALA A 609 -34.84 -8.18 2.45
CA ALA A 609 -35.87 -7.16 2.58
C ALA A 609 -37.04 -7.63 1.71
N GLU A 610 -38.07 -8.20 2.34
CA GLU A 610 -39.35 -8.45 1.68
C GLU A 610 -39.93 -7.11 1.20
N GLY A 611 -39.86 -6.89 -0.11
CA GLY A 611 -40.32 -5.67 -0.76
C GLY A 611 -40.35 -5.84 -2.27
N ASP A 612 -41.45 -6.41 -2.75
CA ASP A 612 -42.01 -6.37 -4.11
C ASP A 612 -41.01 -6.45 -5.29
N SER A 613 -40.89 -7.67 -5.81
CA SER A 613 -40.09 -8.04 -6.97
C SER A 613 -40.54 -7.33 -8.25
N VAL A 614 -39.71 -6.41 -8.74
CA VAL A 614 -39.62 -6.11 -10.17
C VAL A 614 -38.40 -6.85 -10.71
N GLU A 615 -38.63 -7.88 -11.51
CA GLU A 615 -37.61 -8.60 -12.27
C GLU A 615 -36.86 -7.63 -13.19
N GLY A 616 -35.65 -7.25 -12.81
CA GLY A 616 -34.70 -6.52 -13.63
C GLY A 616 -33.37 -7.26 -13.60
N ASP A 617 -32.95 -7.74 -14.77
CA ASP A 617 -31.71 -8.49 -15.05
C ASP A 617 -30.45 -7.60 -14.93
N GLY A 618 -30.26 -6.98 -13.77
CA GLY A 618 -29.11 -6.15 -13.44
C GLY A 618 -28.29 -6.82 -12.35
N ALA A 619 -27.08 -7.27 -12.67
CA ALA A 619 -26.07 -7.63 -11.67
C ALA A 619 -25.88 -6.43 -10.72
N GLY A 620 -26.51 -6.47 -9.55
CA GLY A 620 -26.56 -5.34 -8.62
C GLY A 620 -25.15 -4.91 -8.21
N ALA A 621 -24.77 -3.69 -8.56
CA ALA A 621 -23.53 -3.10 -8.09
C ALA A 621 -23.60 -2.97 -6.57
N VAL A 622 -22.66 -3.61 -5.86
CA VAL A 622 -22.56 -3.49 -4.41
C VAL A 622 -21.94 -2.14 -4.11
N VAL A 623 -22.70 -1.27 -3.44
CA VAL A 623 -22.24 0.05 -3.02
C VAL A 623 -21.53 -0.09 -1.67
N GLU A 624 -20.27 0.33 -1.61
CA GLU A 624 -19.40 0.21 -0.44
C GLU A 624 -18.86 1.59 -0.02
N LYS A 625 -18.77 1.85 1.29
CA LYS A 625 -18.21 3.11 1.80
C LYS A 625 -16.69 3.14 1.66
N ALA A 626 -16.17 4.21 1.09
CA ALA A 626 -14.74 4.46 0.98
C ALA A 626 -14.13 4.87 2.33
N ALA A 627 -13.03 4.23 2.72
CA ALA A 627 -12.26 4.63 3.89
C ALA A 627 -11.35 5.82 3.60
N ILE A 628 -10.80 5.89 2.38
CA ILE A 628 -9.89 6.94 1.95
C ILE A 628 -10.39 7.52 0.62
N TRP A 629 -10.34 8.83 0.50
CA TRP A 629 -10.59 9.52 -0.76
C TRP A 629 -9.36 10.37 -1.11
N VAL A 630 -8.72 10.01 -2.21
CA VAL A 630 -7.53 10.67 -2.74
C VAL A 630 -7.93 11.60 -3.87
N VAL A 631 -7.48 12.86 -3.79
CA VAL A 631 -7.59 13.86 -4.84
C VAL A 631 -6.21 14.38 -5.22
N ASP A 632 -6.10 15.09 -6.34
CA ASP A 632 -4.84 15.69 -6.74
C ASP A 632 -4.37 16.79 -5.77
N PRO A 633 -3.05 16.90 -5.52
CA PRO A 633 -2.52 17.93 -4.65
C PRO A 633 -2.82 19.32 -5.19
N ARG A 634 -3.17 20.23 -4.28
CA ARG A 634 -3.33 21.66 -4.53
C ARG A 634 -2.43 22.43 -3.56
N SER A 635 -1.80 23.46 -4.07
CA SER A 635 -0.91 24.35 -3.30
C SER A 635 -1.52 25.74 -3.22
N LEU A 636 -1.08 26.53 -2.23
CA LEU A 636 -1.36 27.97 -2.21
C LEU A 636 -0.70 28.64 -3.41
N ALA A 637 -1.35 29.65 -3.96
CA ALA A 637 -1.00 30.17 -5.28
C ALA A 637 -1.14 31.69 -5.39
N GLU A 638 -1.91 32.34 -4.52
CA GLU A 638 -2.22 33.77 -4.62
C GLU A 638 -0.95 34.64 -4.66
N GLY A 639 0.01 34.38 -3.77
CA GLY A 639 1.27 35.11 -3.73
C GLY A 639 2.21 34.89 -4.92
N MET A 640 1.88 33.95 -5.82
CA MET A 640 2.68 33.60 -7.01
C MET A 640 1.99 33.95 -8.33
N ARG A 641 0.79 34.53 -8.26
CA ARG A 641 0.05 34.99 -9.43
C ARG A 641 0.67 36.28 -9.99
N SER A 642 1.00 36.26 -11.28
CA SER A 642 1.56 37.41 -11.99
C SER A 642 0.54 38.53 -12.20
N ASP A 643 -0.75 38.20 -12.20
CA ASP A 643 -1.87 39.13 -12.37
C ASP A 643 -2.37 39.74 -11.05
N CYS A 644 -1.92 39.24 -9.89
CA CYS A 644 -2.28 39.80 -8.58
C CYS A 644 -1.30 40.88 -8.07
N THR A 645 -0.16 41.11 -8.72
CA THR A 645 0.88 42.07 -8.25
C THR A 645 0.53 43.55 -8.46
N THR A 646 -0.72 43.87 -8.77
CA THR A 646 -1.21 45.24 -8.93
C THR A 646 -2.44 45.49 -8.06
N SER A 647 -2.23 45.63 -6.75
CA SER A 647 -3.24 46.19 -5.82
C SER A 647 -2.55 46.85 -4.63
#